data_AF-A0A084SG63-F1
#
_entry.id   AF-A0A084SG63-F1
#
_cell.length_a   1.000
_cell.length_b   1.000
_cell.length_c   1.000
_cell.angle_alpha   90.00
_cell.angle_beta   90.00
_cell.angle_gamma   90.00
#
_symmetry.space_group_name_H-M   'P 1'
#
loop_
_entity.id
_entity.type
_entity.pdbx_description
1 polymer ?
#
loop_
_entity_poly.entity_id
_entity_poly.type
_entity_poly.pdbx_seq_one_letter_code
_entity_poly.pdbx_strand_id
1 'polypeptide(L)'
;MRVPFWGRLVSMALERVRSWWRGETAQPLRPVVEWLGRYPLLVALQLLPVCIVWGGFESMGLPRLFLHDVPRVTFVAGFMAAMLLGQLCFVGFLLDADEQWALAPRRGKPGGVPPSVRWYFFRTGTYPAWLVVLSIPCLIDRQFAFLFGVLSALGVTLLLTRGAEWLQRWCESDRQRHAWLRWIEATFFRRRSTLIVVLHVLQAGLLAVFLLGYLLVAAHVAFTGNHGWVSPAVVICVAIGLVGALYGAVRFFFPERHMGALLVSGVLVVFAGRGCADVSSYDELSLPQPPAYAGTSLASPRDAGLLGDEAVLDAWLARMRAEPPPGAVWPAQGEVQLASGQAVPRCEPGPRPRLALVSTSGGGIRAAAWTAHVLSRLQGPEGVPGFHRYVRLVTGASGGMVGAGTWVAGLYPGGMADPSVLPTMMQKDSLSSAAIALMLPFGEGRGRALESAWGRHTDGLLSRTFGDLRQGEAEGWLPSLVYSPMLVEDGRRLLVSNLDLSALTSSEASSLVVERNGDEPREKALSRLSLSGVQLFQLFPLKQRAFPVAAAARMSASFPYVSPASALPTSPRVRVVDAGYYDNYGVDLAVQWLHAHREWVRECTSGVVLIQIRDHLGNGRRTKLQVAPEDGLLGGLTSPLEAVLRARESSMSFRNDALLSLVQDELNVSEPCFFTTAIFELGETAPLSWALTDHDVTRLEHAAASPALRERVSAVREWLTAGPETQQRAREHGLCPGGREL
;
A
#
# COMPACT_ATOMS: atom_id res chain seq x y z
N MET A 1 23.31 -64.28 0.24
CA MET A 1 22.66 -63.09 0.82
C MET A 1 22.05 -62.26 -0.30
N ARG A 2 20.72 -62.15 -0.35
CA ARG A 2 20.01 -61.36 -1.38
C ARG A 2 20.04 -59.90 -0.97
N VAL A 3 20.72 -59.06 -1.76
CA VAL A 3 20.68 -57.59 -1.58
C VAL A 3 19.22 -57.13 -1.63
N PRO A 4 18.74 -56.37 -0.63
CA PRO A 4 17.36 -55.91 -0.57
C PRO A 4 17.01 -55.08 -1.81
N PHE A 5 15.79 -55.24 -2.32
CA PHE A 5 15.26 -54.57 -3.51
C PHE A 5 15.53 -53.06 -3.53
N TRP A 6 15.46 -52.42 -2.35
CA TRP A 6 15.78 -51.01 -2.13
C TRP A 6 17.25 -50.65 -2.37
N GLY A 7 18.20 -51.51 -1.98
CA GLY A 7 19.63 -51.30 -2.24
C GLY A 7 19.96 -51.35 -3.74
N ARG A 8 19.26 -52.18 -4.51
CA ARG A 8 19.37 -52.21 -5.98
C ARG A 8 18.80 -50.96 -6.63
N LEU A 9 17.65 -50.48 -6.18
CA LEU A 9 17.04 -49.23 -6.66
C LEU A 9 17.93 -48.00 -6.40
N VAL A 10 18.52 -47.90 -5.20
CA VAL A 10 19.45 -46.81 -4.86
C VAL A 10 20.74 -46.89 -5.66
N SER A 11 21.30 -48.11 -5.85
CA SER A 11 22.49 -48.29 -6.70
C SER A 11 22.23 -47.93 -8.17
N MET A 12 21.07 -48.30 -8.72
CA MET A 12 20.67 -47.93 -10.09
C MET A 12 20.41 -46.43 -10.22
N ALA A 13 19.88 -45.78 -9.19
CA ALA A 13 19.72 -44.32 -9.17
C ALA A 13 21.09 -43.62 -9.11
N LEU A 14 22.01 -44.09 -8.27
CA LEU A 14 23.38 -43.56 -8.18
C LEU A 14 24.20 -43.81 -9.44
N GLU A 15 24.05 -44.96 -10.10
CA GLU A 15 24.66 -45.24 -11.41
C GLU A 15 24.07 -44.38 -12.52
N ARG A 16 22.76 -44.12 -12.50
CA ARG A 16 22.12 -43.14 -13.39
C ARG A 16 22.68 -41.73 -13.15
N VAL A 17 22.83 -41.30 -11.90
CA VAL A 17 23.42 -40.00 -11.55
C VAL A 17 24.92 -39.92 -11.93
N ARG A 18 25.68 -41.00 -11.78
CA ARG A 18 27.09 -41.07 -12.21
C ARG A 18 27.26 -41.11 -13.74
N SER A 19 26.36 -41.78 -14.46
CA SER A 19 26.34 -41.77 -15.93
C SER A 19 25.82 -40.44 -16.50
N TRP A 20 25.01 -39.71 -15.71
CA TRP A 20 24.60 -38.33 -15.95
C TRP A 20 25.80 -37.38 -15.99
N TRP A 21 26.63 -37.44 -14.94
CA TRP A 21 27.84 -36.62 -14.80
C TRP A 21 28.90 -36.95 -15.85
N ARG A 22 28.91 -38.20 -16.36
CA ARG A 22 29.85 -38.69 -17.39
C ARG A 22 29.38 -38.48 -18.84
N GLY A 23 28.17 -37.95 -19.06
CA GLY A 23 27.68 -37.61 -20.41
C GLY A 23 27.19 -38.79 -21.25
N GLU A 24 26.90 -39.94 -20.63
CA GLU A 24 26.51 -41.17 -21.34
C GLU A 24 24.99 -41.26 -21.64
N THR A 25 24.17 -40.42 -21.00
CA THR A 25 22.71 -40.33 -21.18
C THR A 25 22.24 -38.88 -21.31
N ALA A 26 21.00 -38.65 -21.78
CA ALA A 26 20.40 -37.31 -21.83
C ALA A 26 20.46 -36.68 -20.45
N GLN A 27 20.99 -35.46 -20.33
CA GLN A 27 21.26 -34.83 -19.05
C GLN A 27 20.08 -33.93 -18.62
N PRO A 28 19.11 -34.38 -17.79
CA PRO A 28 18.18 -33.44 -17.20
C PRO A 28 18.89 -32.30 -16.43
N LEU A 29 18.32 -31.10 -16.40
CA LEU A 29 18.68 -29.98 -15.52
C LEU A 29 20.13 -29.45 -15.52
N ARG A 30 21.09 -30.09 -16.21
CA ARG A 30 22.46 -29.58 -16.40
C ARG A 30 22.49 -28.13 -16.89
N PRO A 31 21.62 -27.71 -17.83
CA PRO A 31 21.63 -26.30 -18.25
C PRO A 31 21.33 -25.35 -17.10
N VAL A 32 20.46 -25.70 -16.15
CA VAL A 32 20.16 -24.85 -14.98
C VAL A 32 21.40 -24.67 -14.10
N VAL A 33 22.15 -25.74 -13.87
CA VAL A 33 23.39 -25.72 -13.08
C VAL A 33 24.48 -24.89 -13.76
N GLU A 34 24.62 -25.03 -15.08
CA GLU A 34 25.59 -24.23 -15.83
C GLU A 34 25.19 -22.76 -15.94
N TRP A 35 23.89 -22.46 -16.07
CA TRP A 35 23.37 -21.09 -16.03
C TRP A 35 23.63 -20.40 -14.70
N LEU A 36 23.52 -21.09 -13.56
CA LEU A 36 23.82 -20.51 -12.24
C LEU A 36 25.25 -19.96 -12.16
N GLY A 37 26.22 -20.65 -12.78
CA GLY A 37 27.62 -20.21 -12.80
C GLY A 37 27.95 -19.22 -13.90
N ARG A 38 27.32 -19.32 -15.08
CA ARG A 38 27.68 -18.54 -16.27
C ARG A 38 26.74 -17.37 -16.56
N TYR A 39 25.46 -17.52 -16.29
CA TYR A 39 24.38 -16.58 -16.61
C TYR A 39 23.45 -16.38 -15.39
N PRO A 40 23.97 -15.94 -14.24
CA PRO A 40 23.20 -15.86 -13.00
C PRO A 40 21.94 -14.99 -13.13
N LEU A 41 22.00 -13.95 -13.97
CA LEU A 41 20.85 -13.09 -14.25
C LEU A 41 19.70 -13.86 -14.92
N LEU A 42 19.99 -14.76 -15.86
CA LEU A 42 18.94 -15.54 -16.53
C LEU A 42 18.17 -16.41 -15.53
N VAL A 43 18.89 -16.98 -14.56
CA VAL A 43 18.29 -17.76 -13.47
C VAL A 43 17.50 -16.86 -12.52
N ALA A 44 18.03 -15.68 -12.17
CA ALA A 44 17.32 -14.71 -11.35
C ALA A 44 15.98 -14.27 -11.99
N LEU A 45 15.96 -14.01 -13.31
CA LEU A 45 14.75 -13.67 -14.05
C LEU A 45 13.73 -14.83 -14.10
N GLN A 46 14.18 -16.08 -14.11
CA GLN A 46 13.31 -17.27 -14.02
C GLN A 46 12.76 -17.47 -12.60
N LEU A 47 13.60 -17.24 -11.58
CA LEU A 47 13.21 -17.37 -10.18
C LEU A 47 12.20 -16.30 -9.77
N LEU A 48 12.28 -15.08 -10.28
CA LEU A 48 11.41 -13.97 -9.86
C LEU A 48 9.90 -14.31 -9.95
N PRO A 49 9.32 -14.72 -11.11
CA PRO A 49 7.90 -15.08 -11.18
C PRO A 49 7.56 -16.31 -10.34
N VAL A 50 8.50 -17.25 -10.18
CA VAL A 50 8.32 -18.43 -9.32
C VAL A 50 8.23 -17.99 -7.86
N CYS A 51 9.16 -17.17 -7.37
CA CYS A 51 9.17 -16.63 -6.02
C CYS A 51 7.90 -15.81 -5.72
N ILE A 52 7.39 -15.06 -6.69
CA ILE A 52 6.12 -14.33 -6.55
C ILE A 52 4.94 -15.31 -6.38
N VAL A 53 4.81 -16.31 -7.25
CA VAL A 53 3.74 -17.32 -7.17
C VAL A 53 3.85 -18.18 -5.91
N TRP A 54 5.07 -18.40 -5.41
CA TRP A 54 5.36 -19.12 -4.16
C TRP A 54 5.17 -18.29 -2.87
N GLY A 55 4.69 -17.05 -2.97
CA GLY A 55 4.41 -16.25 -1.79
C GLY A 55 5.61 -15.50 -1.19
N GLY A 56 6.77 -15.49 -1.85
CA GLY A 56 7.99 -14.81 -1.36
C GLY A 56 7.84 -13.31 -1.13
N PHE A 57 6.77 -12.70 -1.63
CA PHE A 57 6.42 -11.28 -1.48
C PHE A 57 4.98 -11.08 -0.96
N GLU A 58 4.46 -12.02 -0.17
CA GLU A 58 3.12 -11.95 0.43
C GLU A 58 2.89 -10.67 1.24
N SER A 59 3.90 -10.23 1.99
CA SER A 59 3.85 -9.00 2.78
C SER A 59 3.65 -7.73 1.95
N MET A 60 3.87 -7.79 0.63
CA MET A 60 3.66 -6.70 -0.32
C MET A 60 2.43 -6.92 -1.22
N GLY A 61 1.76 -8.07 -1.09
CA GLY A 61 0.61 -8.44 -1.93
C GLY A 61 0.94 -8.84 -3.37
N LEU A 62 2.22 -8.93 -3.77
CA LEU A 62 2.60 -9.27 -5.15
C LEU A 62 2.09 -10.62 -5.68
N PRO A 63 1.98 -11.70 -4.88
CA PRO A 63 1.39 -12.97 -5.35
C PRO A 63 -0.03 -12.80 -5.90
N ARG A 64 -0.80 -11.83 -5.37
CA ARG A 64 -2.18 -11.54 -5.78
C ARG A 64 -2.27 -10.97 -7.20
N LEU A 65 -1.17 -10.41 -7.72
CA LEU A 65 -1.11 -9.96 -9.11
C LEU A 65 -1.18 -11.14 -10.11
N PHE A 66 -0.70 -12.32 -9.69
CA PHE A 66 -0.71 -13.56 -10.48
C PHE A 66 -1.88 -14.49 -10.14
N LEU A 67 -2.26 -14.55 -8.86
CA LEU A 67 -3.35 -15.38 -8.35
C LEU A 67 -4.52 -14.47 -7.94
N HIS A 68 -5.29 -14.04 -8.93
CA HIS A 68 -6.45 -13.18 -8.74
C HIS A 68 -7.72 -14.01 -8.51
N ASP A 69 -8.69 -13.46 -7.79
CA ASP A 69 -10.01 -14.08 -7.59
C ASP A 69 -10.79 -14.30 -8.90
N VAL A 70 -10.49 -13.53 -9.96
CA VAL A 70 -11.14 -13.68 -11.27
C VAL A 70 -10.45 -14.79 -12.07
N PRO A 71 -11.13 -15.93 -12.37
CA PRO A 71 -10.48 -17.08 -13.01
C PRO A 71 -9.85 -16.76 -14.37
N ARG A 72 -10.45 -15.85 -15.14
CA ARG A 72 -9.92 -15.41 -16.44
C ARG A 72 -8.59 -14.69 -16.31
N VAL A 73 -8.43 -13.83 -15.29
CA VAL A 73 -7.19 -13.10 -15.03
C VAL A 73 -6.09 -14.08 -14.62
N THR A 74 -6.42 -15.01 -13.73
CA THR A 74 -5.49 -16.05 -13.24
C THR A 74 -5.08 -17.03 -14.32
N PHE A 75 -5.98 -17.39 -15.24
CA PHE A 75 -5.64 -18.15 -16.44
C PHE A 75 -4.61 -17.42 -17.31
N VAL A 76 -4.86 -16.13 -17.59
CA VAL A 76 -3.95 -15.31 -18.40
C VAL A 76 -2.60 -15.15 -17.70
N ALA A 77 -2.57 -14.95 -16.38
CA ALA A 77 -1.34 -14.87 -15.60
C ALA A 77 -0.53 -16.18 -15.67
N GLY A 78 -1.18 -17.34 -15.50
CA GLY A 78 -0.54 -18.64 -15.63
C GLY A 78 0.01 -18.91 -17.04
N PHE A 79 -0.76 -18.53 -18.06
CA PHE A 79 -0.31 -18.59 -19.46
C PHE A 79 0.93 -17.72 -19.70
N MET A 80 0.90 -16.46 -19.25
CA MET A 80 2.00 -15.51 -19.45
C MET A 80 3.26 -15.90 -18.66
N ALA A 81 3.12 -16.37 -17.41
CA ALA A 81 4.24 -16.82 -16.60
C ALA A 81 4.94 -18.04 -17.23
N ALA A 82 4.17 -18.99 -17.75
CA ALA A 82 4.71 -20.15 -18.47
C ALA A 82 5.36 -19.74 -19.81
N MET A 83 4.75 -18.84 -20.57
CA MET A 83 5.34 -18.26 -21.79
C MET A 83 6.66 -17.55 -21.52
N LEU A 84 6.75 -16.76 -20.44
CA LEU A 84 7.97 -16.11 -20.00
C LEU A 84 9.07 -17.13 -19.71
N LEU A 85 8.79 -18.17 -18.92
CA LEU A 85 9.77 -19.22 -18.62
C LEU A 85 10.25 -19.92 -19.90
N GLY A 86 9.34 -20.15 -20.84
CA GLY A 86 9.66 -20.70 -22.16
C GLY A 86 10.59 -19.77 -22.95
N GLN A 87 10.31 -18.47 -22.99
CA GLN A 87 11.17 -17.48 -23.61
C GLN A 87 12.56 -17.42 -22.95
N LEU A 88 12.66 -17.41 -21.63
CA LEU A 88 13.95 -17.37 -20.93
C LEU A 88 14.75 -18.65 -21.17
N CYS A 89 14.08 -19.82 -21.27
CA CYS A 89 14.72 -21.06 -21.69
C CYS A 89 15.20 -21.01 -23.15
N PHE A 90 14.47 -20.32 -24.04
CA PHE A 90 14.90 -20.10 -25.42
C PHE A 90 16.14 -19.23 -25.48
N VAL A 91 16.18 -18.14 -24.71
CA VAL A 91 17.38 -17.29 -24.58
C VAL A 91 18.58 -18.12 -24.11
N GLY A 92 18.41 -18.94 -23.07
CA GLY A 92 19.49 -19.81 -22.61
C GLY A 92 19.96 -20.82 -23.66
N PHE A 93 19.04 -21.42 -24.43
CA PHE A 93 19.40 -22.26 -25.57
C PHE A 93 20.26 -21.53 -26.60
N LEU A 94 19.94 -20.27 -26.93
CA LEU A 94 20.73 -19.46 -27.86
C LEU A 94 22.14 -19.18 -27.35
N LEU A 95 22.27 -18.92 -26.05
CA LEU A 95 23.56 -18.67 -25.41
C LEU A 95 24.44 -19.92 -25.35
N ASP A 96 23.83 -21.10 -25.22
CA ASP A 96 24.54 -22.38 -25.14
C ASP A 96 24.70 -23.09 -26.49
N ALA A 97 24.11 -22.57 -27.57
CA ALA A 97 24.06 -23.24 -28.88
C ALA A 97 25.44 -23.54 -29.48
N ASP A 98 26.46 -22.73 -29.15
CA ASP A 98 27.84 -22.87 -29.62
C ASP A 98 28.77 -23.60 -28.63
N GLU A 99 28.25 -24.02 -27.48
CA GLU A 99 29.07 -24.60 -26.41
C GLU A 99 29.37 -26.09 -26.65
N GLN A 100 30.58 -26.51 -26.30
CA GLN A 100 31.07 -27.88 -26.55
C GLN A 100 30.21 -28.96 -25.88
N TRP A 101 29.63 -28.65 -24.71
CA TRP A 101 28.77 -29.59 -23.99
C TRP A 101 27.42 -29.78 -24.67
N ALA A 102 26.89 -28.74 -25.33
CA ALA A 102 25.66 -28.80 -26.10
C ALA A 102 25.84 -29.61 -27.39
N LEU A 103 27.06 -29.62 -27.95
CA LEU A 103 27.45 -30.33 -29.17
C LEU A 103 27.91 -31.79 -28.94
N ALA A 104 27.74 -32.34 -27.72
CA ALA A 104 28.21 -33.68 -27.39
C ALA A 104 27.64 -34.78 -28.33
N PRO A 105 28.45 -35.76 -28.77
CA PRO A 105 28.04 -36.77 -29.74
C PRO A 105 26.91 -37.66 -29.20
N ARG A 106 25.86 -37.85 -30.00
CA ARG A 106 24.74 -38.74 -29.68
C ARG A 106 25.15 -40.20 -29.94
N ARG A 107 24.77 -41.12 -29.05
CA ARG A 107 24.93 -42.57 -29.24
C ARG A 107 24.41 -42.98 -30.63
N GLY A 108 25.29 -43.49 -31.49
CA GLY A 108 24.97 -43.96 -32.84
C GLY A 108 25.07 -42.94 -33.98
N LYS A 109 25.51 -41.69 -33.73
CA LYS A 109 25.81 -40.71 -34.79
C LYS A 109 27.19 -40.07 -34.54
N PRO A 110 28.25 -40.50 -35.26
CA PRO A 110 29.55 -39.87 -35.16
C PRO A 110 29.50 -38.47 -35.81
N GLY A 111 29.78 -37.45 -35.02
CA GLY A 111 29.63 -36.03 -35.39
C GLY A 111 28.68 -35.31 -34.43
N GLY A 112 29.16 -34.24 -33.79
CA GLY A 112 28.34 -33.40 -32.91
C GLY A 112 27.16 -32.83 -33.70
N VAL A 113 25.96 -33.31 -33.43
CA VAL A 113 24.73 -32.79 -34.04
C VAL A 113 24.25 -31.64 -33.16
N PRO A 114 24.09 -30.41 -33.69
CA PRO A 114 23.59 -29.31 -32.90
C PRO A 114 22.23 -29.69 -32.28
N PRO A 115 22.04 -29.44 -30.97
CA PRO A 115 20.82 -29.81 -30.29
C PRO A 115 19.63 -29.04 -30.87
N SER A 116 18.51 -29.74 -31.16
CA SER A 116 17.29 -29.06 -31.57
C SER A 116 16.65 -28.33 -30.40
N VAL A 117 15.90 -27.25 -30.67
CA VAL A 117 15.17 -26.49 -29.63
C VAL A 117 14.31 -27.41 -28.79
N ARG A 118 13.63 -28.38 -29.41
CA ARG A 118 12.79 -29.36 -28.71
C ARG A 118 13.60 -30.30 -27.81
N TRP A 119 14.79 -30.71 -28.26
CA TRP A 119 15.71 -31.49 -27.44
C TRP A 119 16.12 -30.68 -26.20
N TYR A 120 16.46 -29.42 -26.39
CA TYR A 120 16.87 -28.55 -25.29
C TYR A 120 15.73 -28.37 -24.28
N PHE A 121 14.53 -28.03 -24.73
CA PHE A 121 13.40 -27.75 -23.83
C PHE A 121 12.91 -28.99 -23.09
N PHE A 122 12.68 -30.09 -23.81
CA PHE A 122 11.92 -31.22 -23.29
C PHE A 122 12.81 -32.41 -22.89
N ARG A 123 13.97 -32.58 -23.53
CA ARG A 123 14.84 -33.73 -23.25
C ARG A 123 15.89 -33.43 -22.17
N THR A 124 16.30 -32.17 -22.01
CA THR A 124 17.00 -31.73 -20.79
C THR A 124 16.02 -31.46 -19.62
N GLY A 125 14.71 -31.48 -19.87
CA GLY A 125 13.69 -31.30 -18.85
C GLY A 125 13.68 -29.94 -18.16
N THR A 126 14.44 -28.96 -18.65
CA THR A 126 14.57 -27.61 -18.04
C THR A 126 13.23 -26.87 -17.99
N TYR A 127 12.56 -26.75 -19.13
CA TYR A 127 11.27 -26.06 -19.20
C TYR A 127 10.15 -26.80 -18.44
N PRO A 128 9.93 -28.12 -18.64
CA PRO A 128 8.98 -28.89 -17.83
C PRO A 128 9.25 -28.80 -16.32
N ALA A 129 10.52 -28.82 -15.88
CA ALA A 129 10.84 -28.71 -14.46
C ALA A 129 10.43 -27.34 -13.90
N TRP A 130 10.71 -26.25 -14.61
CA TRP A 130 10.24 -24.92 -14.21
C TRP A 130 8.72 -24.82 -14.17
N LEU A 131 8.00 -25.41 -15.12
CA LEU A 131 6.53 -25.43 -15.08
C LEU A 131 5.99 -26.23 -13.89
N VAL A 132 6.64 -27.35 -13.55
CA VAL A 132 6.29 -28.12 -12.35
C VAL A 132 6.51 -27.27 -11.11
N VAL A 133 7.68 -26.66 -10.94
CA VAL A 133 7.96 -25.78 -9.79
C VAL A 133 6.97 -24.63 -9.71
N LEU A 134 6.68 -23.96 -10.83
CA LEU A 134 5.69 -22.88 -10.88
C LEU A 134 4.27 -23.35 -10.48
N SER A 135 3.91 -24.60 -10.78
CA SER A 135 2.57 -25.13 -10.55
C SER A 135 2.35 -25.73 -9.16
N ILE A 136 3.41 -25.98 -8.38
CA ILE A 136 3.31 -26.62 -7.05
C ILE A 136 2.36 -25.86 -6.11
N PRO A 137 2.51 -24.54 -5.89
CA PRO A 137 1.59 -23.80 -5.01
C PRO A 137 0.14 -23.88 -5.49
N CYS A 138 -0.08 -23.74 -6.80
CA CYS A 138 -1.41 -23.77 -7.40
C CYS A 138 -2.10 -25.14 -7.27
N LEU A 139 -1.34 -26.24 -7.20
CA LEU A 139 -1.87 -27.58 -6.92
C LEU A 139 -2.28 -27.73 -5.46
N ILE A 140 -1.51 -27.16 -4.54
CA ILE A 140 -1.79 -27.17 -3.10
C ILE A 140 -3.04 -26.33 -2.82
N ASP A 141 -3.12 -25.13 -3.38
CA ASP A 141 -4.18 -24.16 -3.15
C ASP A 141 -5.37 -24.29 -4.12
N ARG A 142 -5.39 -25.35 -4.95
CA ARG A 142 -6.48 -25.68 -5.89
C ARG A 142 -6.83 -24.58 -6.91
N GLN A 143 -5.85 -23.80 -7.34
CA GLN A 143 -5.99 -22.71 -8.31
C GLN A 143 -5.99 -23.23 -9.77
N PHE A 144 -7.01 -24.02 -10.14
CA PHE A 144 -7.04 -24.74 -11.42
C PHE A 144 -6.97 -23.84 -12.67
N ALA A 145 -7.49 -22.60 -12.59
CA ALA A 145 -7.42 -21.66 -13.71
C ALA A 145 -5.97 -21.34 -14.11
N PHE A 146 -5.08 -21.16 -13.13
CA PHE A 146 -3.67 -20.92 -13.37
C PHE A 146 -3.01 -22.13 -14.06
N LEU A 147 -3.31 -23.34 -13.58
CA LEU A 147 -2.81 -24.60 -14.16
C LEU A 147 -3.26 -24.76 -15.62
N PHE A 148 -4.51 -24.47 -15.94
CA PHE A 148 -4.98 -24.50 -17.33
C PHE A 148 -4.24 -23.49 -18.21
N GLY A 149 -3.91 -22.31 -17.67
CA GLY A 149 -3.06 -21.32 -18.34
C GLY A 149 -1.67 -21.89 -18.64
N VAL A 150 -1.02 -22.49 -17.65
CA VAL A 150 0.30 -23.14 -17.79
C VAL A 150 0.28 -24.28 -18.82
N LEU A 151 -0.75 -25.14 -18.81
CA LEU A 151 -0.90 -26.22 -19.78
C LEU A 151 -1.15 -25.71 -21.21
N SER A 152 -1.95 -24.65 -21.35
CA SER A 152 -2.18 -24.00 -22.64
C SER A 152 -0.88 -23.42 -23.20
N ALA A 153 -0.09 -22.76 -22.35
CA ALA A 153 1.21 -22.24 -22.70
C ALA A 153 2.18 -23.36 -23.12
N LEU A 154 2.23 -24.48 -22.38
CA LEU A 154 3.01 -25.67 -22.76
C LEU A 154 2.64 -26.17 -24.16
N GLY A 155 1.34 -26.22 -24.48
CA GLY A 155 0.83 -26.59 -25.81
C GLY A 155 1.33 -25.64 -26.91
N VAL A 156 1.23 -24.33 -26.67
CA VAL A 156 1.74 -23.30 -27.61
C VAL A 156 3.26 -23.42 -27.79
N THR A 157 4.03 -23.58 -26.71
CA THR A 157 5.49 -23.79 -26.80
C THR A 157 5.84 -25.02 -27.63
N LEU A 158 5.08 -26.11 -27.48
CA LEU A 158 5.31 -27.34 -28.27
C LEU A 158 5.04 -27.10 -29.77
N LEU A 159 4.01 -26.31 -30.11
CA LEU A 159 3.74 -25.92 -31.49
C LEU A 159 4.84 -25.01 -32.05
N LEU A 160 5.26 -24.00 -31.28
CA LEU A 160 6.34 -23.08 -31.66
C LEU A 160 7.66 -23.81 -31.89
N THR A 161 8.04 -24.75 -31.00
CA THR A 161 9.26 -25.54 -31.16
C THR A 161 9.20 -26.47 -32.38
N ARG A 162 8.03 -27.04 -32.69
CA ARG A 162 7.81 -27.80 -33.94
C ARG A 162 7.90 -26.92 -35.19
N GLY A 163 7.34 -25.72 -35.13
CA GLY A 163 7.45 -24.72 -36.20
C GLY A 163 8.91 -24.33 -36.44
N ALA A 164 9.68 -24.10 -35.38
CA ALA A 164 11.12 -23.82 -35.47
C ALA A 164 11.91 -24.99 -36.08
N GLU A 165 11.61 -26.24 -35.71
CA GLU A 165 12.25 -27.43 -36.32
C GLU A 165 11.85 -27.64 -37.79
N TRP A 166 10.63 -27.26 -38.17
CA TRP A 166 10.20 -27.26 -39.57
C TRP A 166 10.93 -26.16 -40.36
N LEU A 167 10.99 -24.95 -39.82
CA LEU A 167 11.70 -23.83 -40.43
C LEU A 167 13.19 -24.13 -40.58
N GLN A 168 13.81 -24.75 -39.56
CA GLN A 168 15.19 -25.22 -39.62
C GLN A 168 15.42 -26.16 -40.81
N ARG A 169 14.57 -27.19 -40.96
CA ARG A 169 14.67 -28.15 -42.06
C ARG A 169 14.41 -27.50 -43.42
N TRP A 170 13.49 -26.55 -43.48
CA TRP A 170 13.19 -25.79 -44.68
C TRP A 170 14.39 -24.92 -45.09
N CYS A 171 14.98 -24.14 -44.17
CA CYS A 171 16.17 -23.35 -44.44
C CYS A 171 17.37 -24.21 -44.87
N GLU A 172 17.58 -25.38 -44.24
CA GLU A 172 18.64 -26.31 -44.65
C GLU A 172 18.41 -26.88 -46.06
N SER A 173 17.15 -27.13 -46.44
CA SER A 173 16.77 -27.62 -47.77
C SER A 173 16.87 -26.53 -48.86
N ASP A 174 16.45 -25.30 -48.55
CA ASP A 174 16.40 -24.18 -49.51
C ASP A 174 17.76 -23.48 -49.68
N ARG A 175 18.64 -23.58 -48.66
CA ARG A 175 20.07 -23.25 -48.72
C ARG A 175 20.79 -23.94 -49.88
N GLN A 176 20.37 -25.15 -50.26
CA GLN A 176 20.95 -25.87 -51.38
C GLN A 176 20.46 -25.36 -52.75
N ARG A 177 19.32 -24.64 -52.79
CA ARG A 177 18.62 -24.27 -54.03
C ARG A 177 18.94 -22.87 -54.54
N HIS A 178 19.25 -21.89 -53.68
CA HIS A 178 19.34 -20.48 -54.09
C HIS A 178 20.71 -19.82 -53.83
N ALA A 179 21.36 -19.32 -54.90
CA ALA A 179 22.70 -18.75 -54.85
C ALA A 179 22.82 -17.41 -54.12
N TRP A 180 21.75 -16.60 -54.09
CA TRP A 180 21.74 -15.28 -53.45
C TRP A 180 21.79 -15.36 -51.91
N LEU A 181 21.20 -16.40 -51.31
CA LEU A 181 21.28 -16.68 -49.87
C LEU A 181 22.73 -16.96 -49.42
N ARG A 182 23.52 -17.63 -50.26
CA ARG A 182 24.96 -17.88 -49.99
C ARG A 182 25.80 -16.60 -50.05
N TRP A 183 25.40 -15.64 -50.88
CA TRP A 183 26.08 -14.35 -51.01
C TRP A 183 25.84 -13.44 -49.79
N ILE A 184 24.59 -13.38 -49.29
CA ILE A 184 24.26 -12.65 -48.05
C ILE A 184 25.03 -13.25 -46.86
N GLU A 185 25.13 -14.58 -46.79
CA GLU A 185 25.87 -15.31 -45.76
C GLU A 185 27.36 -14.93 -45.72
N ALA A 186 28.02 -14.91 -46.88
CA ALA A 186 29.43 -14.58 -47.00
C ALA A 186 29.76 -13.12 -46.60
N THR A 187 28.77 -12.23 -46.72
CA THR A 187 28.94 -10.79 -46.53
C THR A 187 28.72 -10.37 -45.07
N PHE A 188 27.76 -10.99 -44.37
CA PHE A 188 27.39 -10.62 -43.00
C PHE A 188 27.79 -11.65 -41.91
N PHE A 189 28.06 -12.91 -42.27
CA PHE A 189 28.08 -14.03 -41.31
C PHE A 189 29.39 -14.84 -41.28
N ARG A 190 30.53 -14.21 -41.56
CA ARG A 190 31.85 -14.86 -41.47
C ARG A 190 32.07 -15.45 -40.06
N ARG A 191 32.08 -16.80 -40.00
CA ARG A 191 32.43 -17.71 -38.87
C ARG A 191 31.31 -18.29 -37.98
N ARG A 192 30.02 -18.09 -38.24
CA ARG A 192 28.94 -18.76 -37.44
C ARG A 192 27.96 -19.55 -38.33
N SER A 193 27.35 -20.60 -37.77
CA SER A 193 26.43 -21.47 -38.54
C SER A 193 25.14 -20.72 -38.90
N THR A 194 24.63 -20.91 -40.13
CA THR A 194 23.33 -20.35 -40.61
C THR A 194 22.17 -20.58 -39.66
N LEU A 195 22.19 -21.70 -38.94
CA LEU A 195 21.14 -22.09 -38.00
C LEU A 195 21.02 -21.11 -36.83
N ILE A 196 22.15 -20.69 -36.26
CA ILE A 196 22.20 -19.79 -35.12
C ILE A 196 21.66 -18.42 -35.51
N VAL A 197 21.94 -17.97 -36.73
CA VAL A 197 21.43 -16.72 -37.27
C VAL A 197 19.91 -16.73 -37.37
N VAL A 198 19.31 -17.78 -37.96
CA VAL A 198 17.84 -17.91 -38.07
C VAL A 198 17.18 -17.88 -36.69
N LEU A 199 17.77 -18.55 -35.71
CA LEU A 199 17.27 -18.56 -34.33
C LEU A 199 17.38 -17.19 -33.65
N HIS A 200 18.43 -16.42 -33.93
CA HIS A 200 18.58 -15.04 -33.45
C HIS A 200 17.63 -14.05 -34.15
N VAL A 201 17.31 -14.27 -35.43
CA VAL A 201 16.25 -13.52 -36.14
C VAL A 201 14.89 -13.81 -35.51
N LEU A 202 14.60 -15.07 -35.17
CA LEU A 202 13.39 -15.46 -34.46
C LEU A 202 13.33 -14.82 -33.07
N GLN A 203 14.46 -14.75 -32.36
CA GLN A 203 14.58 -14.02 -31.10
C GLN A 203 14.36 -12.51 -31.25
N ALA A 204 14.88 -11.89 -32.32
CA ALA A 204 14.65 -10.48 -32.62
C ALA A 204 13.16 -10.21 -32.94
N GLY A 205 12.51 -11.12 -33.66
CA GLY A 205 11.05 -11.09 -33.88
C GLY A 205 10.27 -11.22 -32.56
N LEU A 206 10.68 -12.13 -31.68
CA LEU A 206 10.08 -12.27 -30.34
C LEU A 206 10.27 -10.99 -29.52
N LEU A 207 11.48 -10.41 -29.51
CA LEU A 207 11.77 -9.13 -28.87
C LEU A 207 10.86 -8.02 -29.42
N ALA A 208 10.67 -7.95 -30.74
CA ALA A 208 9.78 -6.97 -31.37
C ALA A 208 8.32 -7.14 -30.97
N VAL A 209 7.83 -8.38 -30.84
CA VAL A 209 6.47 -8.68 -30.35
C VAL A 209 6.29 -8.24 -28.91
N PHE A 210 7.24 -8.57 -28.03
CA PHE A 210 7.21 -8.15 -26.62
C PHE A 210 7.29 -6.62 -26.48
N LEU A 211 8.16 -5.97 -27.27
CA LEU A 211 8.28 -4.52 -27.31
C LEU A 211 6.99 -3.87 -27.82
N LEU A 212 6.38 -4.39 -28.88
CA LEU A 212 5.11 -3.90 -29.40
C LEU A 212 3.99 -4.05 -28.36
N GLY A 213 3.88 -5.23 -27.73
CA GLY A 213 2.90 -5.48 -26.67
C GLY A 213 3.08 -4.50 -25.50
N TYR A 214 4.32 -4.27 -25.07
CA TYR A 214 4.65 -3.30 -24.04
C TYR A 214 4.27 -1.86 -24.44
N LEU A 215 4.61 -1.45 -25.66
CA LEU A 215 4.27 -0.12 -26.19
C LEU A 215 2.76 0.08 -26.34
N LEU A 216 2.00 -0.96 -26.69
CA LEU A 216 0.53 -0.90 -26.75
C LEU A 216 -0.08 -0.69 -25.36
N VAL A 217 0.41 -1.39 -24.33
CA VAL A 217 -0.01 -1.17 -22.94
C VAL A 217 0.36 0.24 -22.49
N ALA A 218 1.60 0.66 -22.74
CA ALA A 218 2.08 1.99 -22.39
C ALA A 218 1.25 3.09 -23.07
N ALA A 219 0.96 2.94 -24.37
CA ALA A 219 0.15 3.88 -25.12
C ALA A 219 -1.30 3.91 -24.60
N HIS A 220 -1.92 2.75 -24.36
CA HIS A 220 -3.27 2.71 -23.79
C HIS A 220 -3.33 3.44 -22.45
N VAL A 221 -2.44 3.12 -21.52
CA VAL A 221 -2.40 3.77 -20.20
C VAL A 221 -2.13 5.26 -20.32
N ALA A 222 -1.23 5.68 -21.22
CA ALA A 222 -0.93 7.10 -21.44
C ALA A 222 -2.13 7.87 -22.03
N PHE A 223 -2.92 7.26 -22.92
CA PHE A 223 -4.08 7.92 -23.54
C PHE A 223 -5.34 7.89 -22.69
N THR A 224 -5.59 6.80 -21.93
CA THR A 224 -6.85 6.61 -21.20
C THR A 224 -6.72 6.85 -19.70
N GLY A 225 -5.51 6.85 -19.13
CA GLY A 225 -5.29 6.81 -17.69
C GLY A 225 -5.80 5.53 -17.01
N ASN A 226 -6.31 4.56 -17.79
CA ASN A 226 -6.89 3.33 -17.27
C ASN A 226 -5.82 2.26 -17.12
N HIS A 227 -5.35 2.10 -15.89
CA HIS A 227 -4.36 1.09 -15.54
C HIS A 227 -4.98 -0.31 -15.43
N GLY A 228 -6.31 -0.46 -15.42
CA GLY A 228 -6.98 -1.76 -15.25
C GLY A 228 -7.19 -2.57 -16.55
N TRP A 229 -6.76 -2.07 -17.72
CA TRP A 229 -7.01 -2.73 -19.00
C TRP A 229 -6.25 -4.07 -19.16
N VAL A 230 -5.09 -4.20 -18.51
CA VAL A 230 -4.23 -5.38 -18.59
C VAL A 230 -3.87 -5.85 -17.20
N SER A 231 -3.86 -7.16 -16.99
CA SER A 231 -3.45 -7.75 -15.72
C SER A 231 -1.99 -7.36 -15.39
N PRO A 232 -1.69 -6.96 -14.14
CA PRO A 232 -0.32 -6.64 -13.74
C PRO A 232 0.67 -7.79 -13.96
N ALA A 233 0.24 -9.05 -13.80
CA ALA A 233 1.08 -10.21 -14.11
C ALA A 233 1.53 -10.24 -15.57
N VAL A 234 0.68 -9.83 -16.51
CA VAL A 234 1.04 -9.71 -17.94
C VAL A 234 2.13 -8.66 -18.10
N VAL A 235 1.98 -7.49 -17.49
CA VAL A 235 2.96 -6.39 -17.59
C VAL A 235 4.30 -6.80 -16.97
N ILE A 236 4.28 -7.45 -15.81
CA ILE A 236 5.47 -8.00 -15.15
C ILE A 236 6.14 -9.04 -16.05
N CYS A 237 5.37 -10.00 -16.60
CA CYS A 237 5.92 -11.03 -17.47
C CYS A 237 6.52 -10.45 -18.76
N VAL A 238 5.86 -9.47 -19.37
CA VAL A 238 6.36 -8.78 -20.56
C VAL A 238 7.64 -8.01 -20.24
N ALA A 239 7.71 -7.30 -19.12
CA ALA A 239 8.89 -6.56 -18.70
C ALA A 239 10.09 -7.48 -18.43
N ILE A 240 9.91 -8.56 -17.66
CA ILE A 240 10.96 -9.56 -17.42
C ILE A 240 11.40 -10.21 -18.74
N GLY A 241 10.44 -10.55 -19.61
CA GLY A 241 10.70 -11.12 -20.93
C GLY A 241 11.52 -10.18 -21.82
N LEU A 242 11.23 -8.87 -21.79
CA LEU A 242 11.98 -7.84 -22.50
C LEU A 242 13.43 -7.76 -21.99
N VAL A 243 13.63 -7.76 -20.66
CA VAL A 243 14.97 -7.75 -20.04
C VAL A 243 15.74 -9.02 -20.42
N GLY A 244 15.10 -10.19 -20.36
CA GLY A 244 15.72 -11.46 -20.75
C GLY A 244 16.08 -11.51 -22.23
N ALA A 245 15.20 -11.01 -23.10
CA ALA A 245 15.44 -10.97 -24.54
C ALA A 245 16.56 -9.99 -24.92
N LEU A 246 16.60 -8.81 -24.27
CA LEU A 246 17.67 -7.83 -24.43
C LEU A 246 19.01 -8.39 -23.92
N TYR A 247 19.01 -9.05 -22.76
CA TYR A 247 20.19 -9.73 -22.21
C TYR A 247 20.76 -10.76 -23.21
N GLY A 248 19.89 -11.60 -23.78
CA GLY A 248 20.27 -12.57 -24.82
C GLY A 248 20.86 -11.90 -26.06
N ALA A 249 20.21 -10.86 -26.58
CA ALA A 249 20.66 -10.13 -27.76
C ALA A 249 22.02 -9.45 -27.52
N VAL A 250 22.17 -8.71 -26.42
CA VAL A 250 23.41 -8.02 -26.07
C VAL A 250 24.54 -9.03 -25.90
N ARG A 251 24.33 -10.13 -25.19
CA ARG A 251 25.37 -11.14 -24.98
C ARG A 251 25.80 -11.84 -26.28
N PHE A 252 24.87 -12.01 -27.22
CA PHE A 252 25.17 -12.56 -28.54
C PHE A 252 26.00 -11.62 -29.42
N PHE A 253 25.63 -10.34 -29.49
CA PHE A 253 26.27 -9.33 -30.33
C PHE A 253 27.57 -8.76 -29.72
N PHE A 254 27.68 -8.76 -28.40
CA PHE A 254 28.82 -8.21 -27.66
C PHE A 254 29.47 -9.29 -26.76
N PRO A 255 30.33 -10.15 -27.34
CA PRO A 255 30.88 -11.33 -26.67
C PRO A 255 31.89 -11.03 -25.54
N GLU A 256 32.36 -9.78 -25.40
CA GLU A 256 33.27 -9.40 -24.31
C GLU A 256 32.61 -9.60 -22.94
N ARG A 257 33.38 -10.18 -22.01
CA ARG A 257 32.89 -10.77 -20.75
C ARG A 257 32.23 -9.76 -19.80
N HIS A 258 32.46 -8.46 -20.00
CA HIS A 258 32.05 -7.39 -19.10
C HIS A 258 30.99 -6.46 -19.70
N MET A 259 30.90 -6.36 -21.04
CA MET A 259 30.06 -5.35 -21.70
C MET A 259 28.56 -5.69 -21.66
N GLY A 260 28.22 -6.98 -21.79
CA GLY A 260 26.82 -7.44 -21.63
C GLY A 260 26.32 -7.36 -20.19
N ALA A 261 27.18 -7.61 -19.21
CA ALA A 261 26.86 -7.39 -17.81
C ALA A 261 26.68 -5.89 -17.51
N LEU A 262 27.58 -5.02 -17.99
CA LEU A 262 27.48 -3.56 -17.81
C LEU A 262 26.22 -2.95 -18.44
N LEU A 263 25.84 -3.35 -19.66
CA LEU A 263 24.63 -2.86 -20.33
C LEU A 263 23.36 -3.30 -19.60
N VAL A 264 23.32 -4.55 -19.13
CA VAL A 264 22.14 -5.06 -18.43
C VAL A 264 22.08 -4.57 -16.99
N SER A 265 23.23 -4.40 -16.32
CA SER A 265 23.33 -3.61 -15.10
C SER A 265 22.85 -2.18 -15.33
N GLY A 266 23.15 -1.55 -16.47
CA GLY A 266 22.64 -0.24 -16.85
C GLY A 266 21.11 -0.21 -16.98
N VAL A 267 20.50 -1.20 -17.64
CA VAL A 267 19.03 -1.31 -17.76
C VAL A 267 18.38 -1.62 -16.41
N LEU A 268 18.95 -2.54 -15.62
CA LEU A 268 18.51 -2.80 -14.25
C LEU A 268 18.64 -1.56 -13.36
N VAL A 269 19.72 -0.78 -13.50
CA VAL A 269 19.91 0.50 -12.79
C VAL A 269 18.92 1.55 -13.28
N VAL A 270 18.50 1.56 -14.54
CA VAL A 270 17.46 2.49 -15.03
C VAL A 270 16.08 2.10 -14.49
N PHE A 271 15.72 0.81 -14.52
CA PHE A 271 14.42 0.35 -14.00
C PHE A 271 14.35 0.36 -12.47
N ALA A 272 15.38 -0.16 -11.78
CA ALA A 272 15.50 -0.07 -10.33
C ALA A 272 15.71 1.37 -9.88
N GLY A 273 16.49 2.16 -10.62
CA GLY A 273 16.68 3.59 -10.39
C GLY A 273 15.39 4.37 -10.51
N ARG A 274 14.52 4.07 -11.49
CA ARG A 274 13.16 4.64 -11.53
C ARG A 274 12.33 4.19 -10.33
N GLY A 275 12.35 2.91 -9.96
CA GLY A 275 11.63 2.42 -8.77
C GLY A 275 12.05 3.08 -7.46
N CYS A 276 13.35 3.37 -7.32
CA CYS A 276 13.96 4.04 -6.16
C CYS A 276 13.93 5.57 -6.22
N ALA A 277 13.85 6.19 -7.41
CA ALA A 277 13.82 7.64 -7.61
C ALA A 277 12.42 8.20 -7.85
N ASP A 278 11.40 7.36 -7.97
CA ASP A 278 10.00 7.78 -8.07
C ASP A 278 9.62 8.51 -6.77
N VAL A 279 9.30 9.80 -6.91
CA VAL A 279 8.79 10.65 -5.85
C VAL A 279 7.60 11.38 -6.43
N SER A 280 6.44 11.29 -5.76
CA SER A 280 5.24 11.98 -6.24
C SER A 280 5.39 13.48 -6.00
N SER A 281 5.34 14.30 -7.05
CA SER A 281 5.22 15.75 -6.96
C SER A 281 3.77 16.20 -7.10
N TYR A 282 3.43 17.32 -6.46
CA TYR A 282 2.09 17.91 -6.48
C TYR A 282 2.17 19.29 -7.13
N ASP A 283 1.86 19.36 -8.43
CA ASP A 283 1.94 20.59 -9.22
C ASP A 283 0.93 21.64 -8.71
N GLU A 284 -0.19 21.19 -8.14
CA GLU A 284 -1.17 22.04 -7.46
C GLU A 284 -0.56 22.86 -6.30
N LEU A 285 0.51 22.37 -5.66
CA LEU A 285 1.24 23.05 -4.57
C LEU A 285 2.36 23.97 -5.07
N SER A 286 2.57 24.10 -6.38
CA SER A 286 3.61 25.00 -6.91
C SER A 286 3.32 26.47 -6.57
N LEU A 287 4.38 27.19 -6.19
CA LEU A 287 4.39 28.63 -5.88
C LEU A 287 5.57 29.31 -6.58
N PRO A 288 5.48 30.61 -6.94
CA PRO A 288 6.57 31.36 -7.55
C PRO A 288 7.84 31.41 -6.69
N GLN A 289 7.68 31.54 -5.36
CA GLN A 289 8.74 31.46 -4.38
C GLN A 289 8.32 30.49 -3.27
N PRO A 290 8.77 29.22 -3.35
CA PRO A 290 8.38 28.23 -2.37
C PRO A 290 9.01 28.50 -1.00
N PRO A 291 8.29 28.26 0.11
CA PRO A 291 8.81 28.54 1.44
C PRO A 291 10.01 27.64 1.76
N ALA A 292 10.95 28.19 2.53
CA ALA A 292 11.98 27.39 3.17
C ALA A 292 11.44 26.73 4.43
N TYR A 293 11.19 25.42 4.31
CA TYR A 293 10.67 24.59 5.39
C TYR A 293 11.32 24.86 6.76
N ALA A 294 12.63 25.10 6.80
CA ALA A 294 13.36 25.53 7.99
C ALA A 294 13.61 27.05 7.95
N GLY A 295 12.94 27.79 8.84
CA GLY A 295 13.24 29.22 9.08
C GLY A 295 12.35 30.24 8.37
N THR A 296 11.29 29.83 7.65
CA THR A 296 10.32 30.79 7.10
C THR A 296 9.36 31.35 8.15
N SER A 297 9.09 32.65 8.06
CA SER A 297 7.84 33.22 8.55
C SER A 297 6.68 32.58 7.78
N LEU A 298 5.94 31.70 8.43
CA LEU A 298 4.73 31.11 7.86
C LEU A 298 3.66 32.21 7.69
N ALA A 299 2.80 32.06 6.69
CA ALA A 299 1.62 32.92 6.58
C ALA A 299 0.78 32.77 7.86
N SER A 300 0.14 33.86 8.28
CA SER A 300 -0.80 33.77 9.40
C SER A 300 -1.90 32.75 9.05
N PRO A 301 -2.44 31.99 10.02
CA PRO A 301 -3.50 31.03 9.73
C PRO A 301 -4.68 31.62 8.93
N ARG A 302 -5.05 32.86 9.24
CA ARG A 302 -6.12 33.58 8.54
C ARG A 302 -5.75 33.87 7.08
N ASP A 303 -4.55 34.37 6.83
CA ASP A 303 -4.07 34.66 5.46
C ASP A 303 -3.88 33.37 4.64
N ALA A 304 -3.56 32.27 5.30
CA ALA A 304 -3.51 30.94 4.73
C ALA A 304 -4.90 30.37 4.35
N GLY A 305 -5.98 31.02 4.77
CA GLY A 305 -7.37 30.60 4.52
C GLY A 305 -7.91 29.56 5.50
N LEU A 306 -7.18 29.30 6.60
CA LEU A 306 -7.59 28.36 7.64
C LEU A 306 -8.75 28.89 8.47
N LEU A 307 -9.62 27.97 8.90
CA LEU A 307 -10.74 28.22 9.79
C LEU A 307 -10.24 28.23 11.24
N GLY A 308 -10.66 29.21 12.04
CA GLY A 308 -10.36 29.19 13.47
C GLY A 308 -11.08 28.02 14.14
N ASP A 309 -10.35 27.16 14.85
CA ASP A 309 -10.89 25.91 15.40
C ASP A 309 -12.04 26.15 16.39
N GLU A 310 -11.88 27.10 17.31
CA GLU A 310 -12.95 27.50 18.24
C GLU A 310 -14.18 28.08 17.53
N ALA A 311 -14.00 28.84 16.44
CA ALA A 311 -15.13 29.38 15.69
C ALA A 311 -15.94 28.27 15.01
N VAL A 312 -15.27 27.21 14.56
CA VAL A 312 -15.94 26.02 14.02
C VAL A 312 -16.64 25.23 15.13
N LEU A 313 -16.07 25.16 16.34
CA LEU A 313 -16.74 24.57 17.50
C LEU A 313 -18.02 25.34 17.89
N ASP A 314 -17.95 26.66 17.92
CA ASP A 314 -19.10 27.52 18.19
C ASP A 314 -20.19 27.36 17.11
N ALA A 315 -19.80 27.25 15.83
CA ALA A 315 -20.73 26.96 14.72
C ALA A 315 -21.36 25.57 14.85
N TRP A 316 -20.57 24.55 15.19
CA TRP A 316 -21.06 23.19 15.44
C TRP A 316 -22.09 23.16 16.57
N LEU A 317 -21.82 23.85 17.69
CA LEU A 317 -22.74 23.92 18.81
C LEU A 317 -24.04 24.62 18.42
N ALA A 318 -23.96 25.73 17.68
CA ALA A 318 -25.13 26.43 17.16
C ALA A 318 -25.97 25.52 16.25
N ARG A 319 -25.32 24.73 15.39
CA ARG A 319 -25.97 23.76 14.50
C ARG A 319 -26.65 22.63 15.28
N MET A 320 -25.98 22.07 16.29
CA MET A 320 -26.52 21.02 17.16
C MET A 320 -27.77 21.49 17.91
N ARG A 321 -27.85 22.78 18.27
CA ARG A 321 -29.02 23.38 18.92
C ARG A 321 -30.16 23.67 17.95
N ALA A 322 -29.84 24.15 16.75
CA ALA A 322 -30.83 24.44 15.72
C ALA A 322 -31.47 23.16 15.14
N GLU A 323 -30.67 22.12 14.94
CA GLU A 323 -31.10 20.85 14.36
C GLU A 323 -30.53 19.65 15.17
N PRO A 324 -31.10 19.36 16.35
CA PRO A 324 -30.63 18.25 17.16
C PRO A 324 -30.76 16.91 16.41
N PRO A 325 -29.85 15.95 16.63
CA PRO A 325 -29.94 14.64 16.01
C PRO A 325 -31.26 13.92 16.37
N PRO A 326 -31.81 13.07 15.48
CA PRO A 326 -33.04 12.34 15.77
C PRO A 326 -32.94 11.52 17.06
N GLY A 327 -33.95 11.62 17.93
CA GLY A 327 -33.97 10.92 19.22
C GLY A 327 -33.13 11.56 20.32
N ALA A 328 -32.49 12.71 20.05
CA ALA A 328 -31.76 13.44 21.05
C ALA A 328 -32.71 14.31 21.90
N VAL A 329 -32.60 14.24 23.22
CA VAL A 329 -33.51 14.89 24.19
C VAL A 329 -33.12 16.36 24.45
N TRP A 330 -32.45 17.01 23.50
CA TRP A 330 -32.03 18.41 23.62
C TRP A 330 -33.19 19.32 23.19
N PRO A 331 -33.56 20.34 23.97
CA PRO A 331 -34.64 21.24 23.59
C PRO A 331 -34.26 22.01 22.31
N ALA A 332 -35.16 22.02 21.33
CA ALA A 332 -35.13 23.01 20.26
C ALA A 332 -35.33 24.41 20.87
N GLN A 333 -34.68 25.43 20.33
CA GLN A 333 -34.72 26.81 20.87
C GLN A 333 -36.14 27.24 21.27
N GLY A 334 -36.36 27.43 22.56
CA GLY A 334 -37.40 28.31 23.09
C GLY A 334 -36.77 29.68 23.32
N GLU A 335 -37.53 30.75 23.09
CA GLU A 335 -37.10 32.15 23.27
C GLU A 335 -36.57 32.39 24.70
N VAL A 336 -35.26 32.32 24.90
CA VAL A 336 -34.63 32.83 26.12
C VAL A 336 -34.41 34.33 25.89
N GLN A 337 -35.30 35.15 26.47
CA GLN A 337 -35.08 36.59 26.58
C GLN A 337 -33.88 36.85 27.50
N LEU A 338 -32.72 37.13 26.91
CA LEU A 338 -31.55 37.63 27.62
C LEU A 338 -31.85 39.04 28.15
N ALA A 339 -31.74 39.22 29.46
CA ALA A 339 -31.79 40.53 30.09
C ALA A 339 -30.60 41.38 29.59
N SER A 340 -30.89 42.61 29.14
CA SER A 340 -29.89 43.51 28.57
C SER A 340 -28.78 43.84 29.56
N GLY A 341 -27.53 43.48 29.24
CA GLY A 341 -26.34 43.99 29.93
C GLY A 341 -25.38 42.95 30.54
N GLN A 342 -25.67 41.65 30.45
CA GLN A 342 -24.71 40.59 30.79
C GLN A 342 -24.02 40.06 29.52
N ALA A 343 -22.72 39.75 29.62
CA ALA A 343 -22.01 39.03 28.56
C ALA A 343 -22.76 37.72 28.29
N VAL A 344 -23.17 37.49 27.04
CA VAL A 344 -23.82 36.24 26.64
C VAL A 344 -22.85 35.11 27.00
N PRO A 345 -23.20 34.19 27.91
CA PRO A 345 -22.32 33.07 28.22
C PRO A 345 -22.01 32.33 26.93
N ARG A 346 -20.72 32.01 26.71
CA ARG A 346 -20.24 31.37 25.47
C ARG A 346 -21.05 30.11 25.17
N CYS A 347 -21.42 29.38 26.23
CA CYS A 347 -22.34 28.27 26.18
C CYS A 347 -23.53 28.52 27.11
N GLU A 348 -24.69 28.83 26.52
CA GLU A 348 -25.93 29.12 27.27
C GLU A 348 -26.31 28.02 28.27
N PRO A 349 -26.90 28.40 29.44
CA PRO A 349 -27.36 27.45 30.43
C PRO A 349 -28.48 26.56 29.87
N GLY A 350 -28.23 25.24 29.82
CA GLY A 350 -29.17 24.26 29.31
C GLY A 350 -28.52 22.89 29.01
N PRO A 351 -29.27 21.93 28.45
CA PRO A 351 -28.76 20.62 28.09
C PRO A 351 -27.63 20.69 27.04
N ARG A 352 -26.45 20.15 27.37
CA ARG A 352 -25.22 20.24 26.54
C ARG A 352 -25.02 18.98 25.69
N PRO A 353 -24.74 19.09 24.38
CA PRO A 353 -24.57 17.91 23.52
C PRO A 353 -23.36 17.05 23.93
N ARG A 354 -23.36 15.79 23.48
CA ARG A 354 -22.17 14.93 23.52
C ARG A 354 -21.31 15.17 22.28
N LEU A 355 -20.01 14.93 22.41
CA LEU A 355 -19.01 15.10 21.36
C LEU A 355 -18.33 13.77 21.07
N ALA A 356 -18.11 13.47 19.79
CA ALA A 356 -17.33 12.32 19.35
C ALA A 356 -16.09 12.77 18.57
N LEU A 357 -15.00 12.05 18.77
CA LEU A 357 -13.81 12.09 17.91
C LEU A 357 -13.63 10.71 17.29
N VAL A 358 -13.18 10.66 16.04
CA VAL A 358 -12.84 9.41 15.36
C VAL A 358 -11.35 9.38 15.07
N SER A 359 -10.71 8.30 15.52
CA SER A 359 -9.31 7.99 15.24
C SER A 359 -9.23 6.65 14.51
N THR A 360 -8.41 6.58 13.46
CA THR A 360 -8.30 5.38 12.63
C THR A 360 -6.86 4.92 12.51
N SER A 361 -6.62 3.62 12.62
CA SER A 361 -5.28 3.10 12.48
C SER A 361 -4.86 2.89 11.03
N GLY A 362 -3.55 2.88 10.79
CA GLY A 362 -3.00 2.40 9.54
C GLY A 362 -3.11 0.88 9.39
N GLY A 363 -2.86 0.40 8.16
CA GLY A 363 -2.96 -1.03 7.80
C GLY A 363 -3.28 -1.31 6.32
N GLY A 364 -2.98 -0.38 5.41
CA GLY A 364 -3.26 -0.53 3.98
C GLY A 364 -4.77 -0.63 3.66
N ILE A 365 -5.12 -1.32 2.58
CA ILE A 365 -6.51 -1.42 2.11
C ILE A 365 -7.44 -2.11 3.13
N ARG A 366 -6.89 -2.99 3.98
CA ARG A 366 -7.67 -3.68 5.00
C ARG A 366 -8.14 -2.71 6.08
N ALA A 367 -7.26 -1.84 6.57
CA ALA A 367 -7.64 -0.75 7.46
C ALA A 367 -8.69 0.17 6.81
N ALA A 368 -8.52 0.50 5.53
CA ALA A 368 -9.51 1.30 4.80
C ALA A 368 -10.89 0.64 4.78
N ALA A 369 -10.95 -0.64 4.44
CA ALA A 369 -12.18 -1.42 4.39
C ALA A 369 -12.80 -1.64 5.79
N TRP A 370 -11.99 -1.91 6.82
CA TRP A 370 -12.46 -2.03 8.19
C TRP A 370 -13.03 -0.71 8.73
N THR A 371 -12.32 0.40 8.51
CA THR A 371 -12.82 1.74 8.82
C THR A 371 -14.13 2.03 8.11
N ALA A 372 -14.24 1.71 6.83
CA ALA A 372 -15.48 1.87 6.08
C ALA A 372 -16.63 1.02 6.65
N HIS A 373 -16.39 -0.24 7.04
CA HIS A 373 -17.39 -1.09 7.70
C HIS A 373 -17.88 -0.48 9.01
N VAL A 374 -16.96 -0.06 9.88
CA VAL A 374 -17.31 0.51 11.19
C VAL A 374 -18.07 1.83 11.04
N LEU A 375 -17.60 2.74 10.20
CA LEU A 375 -18.28 4.03 9.96
C LEU A 375 -19.64 3.84 9.29
N SER A 376 -19.75 2.90 8.36
CA SER A 376 -21.01 2.49 7.74
C SER A 376 -22.02 2.01 8.78
N ARG A 377 -21.59 1.17 9.73
CA ARG A 377 -22.45 0.68 10.83
C ARG A 377 -22.81 1.77 11.84
N LEU A 378 -21.88 2.66 12.18
CA LEU A 378 -22.15 3.79 13.08
C LEU A 378 -23.11 4.81 12.47
N GLN A 379 -23.02 5.07 11.16
CA GLN A 379 -23.86 6.03 10.44
C GLN A 379 -25.18 5.42 9.93
N GLY A 380 -25.24 4.09 9.81
CA GLY A 380 -26.37 3.35 9.27
C GLY A 380 -27.59 3.27 10.20
N PRO A 381 -28.66 2.56 9.78
CA PRO A 381 -29.95 2.55 10.47
C PRO A 381 -29.90 1.88 11.86
N GLU A 382 -29.03 0.88 12.05
CA GLU A 382 -28.81 0.23 13.35
C GLU A 382 -27.82 1.00 14.24
N GLY A 383 -27.19 2.04 13.69
CA GLY A 383 -26.16 2.85 14.32
C GLY A 383 -26.70 4.02 15.14
N VAL A 384 -25.92 5.10 15.20
CA VAL A 384 -26.27 6.34 15.90
C VAL A 384 -27.02 7.25 14.92
N PRO A 385 -28.29 7.61 15.21
CA PRO A 385 -29.03 8.53 14.35
C PRO A 385 -28.30 9.87 14.22
N GLY A 386 -28.02 10.28 12.98
CA GLY A 386 -27.25 11.50 12.72
C GLY A 386 -25.82 11.45 13.26
N PHE A 387 -25.17 10.27 13.30
CA PHE A 387 -23.83 10.06 13.85
C PHE A 387 -22.81 11.17 13.52
N HIS A 388 -22.68 11.53 12.24
CA HIS A 388 -21.79 12.61 11.78
C HIS A 388 -21.97 13.94 12.53
N ARG A 389 -23.18 14.28 13.00
CA ARG A 389 -23.45 15.51 13.76
C ARG A 389 -22.77 15.52 15.13
N TYR A 390 -22.51 14.35 15.72
CA TYR A 390 -21.75 14.24 16.97
C TYR A 390 -20.23 14.31 16.74
N VAL A 391 -19.76 13.98 15.54
CA VAL A 391 -18.32 13.86 15.25
C VAL A 391 -17.73 15.22 14.92
N ARG A 392 -16.78 15.69 15.73
CA ARG A 392 -16.12 16.98 15.50
C ARG A 392 -14.82 16.84 14.72
N LEU A 393 -14.03 15.81 15.03
CA LEU A 393 -12.69 15.61 14.49
C LEU A 393 -12.50 14.16 14.01
N VAL A 394 -11.88 14.01 12.84
CA VAL A 394 -11.47 12.73 12.27
C VAL A 394 -9.96 12.78 11.97
N THR A 395 -9.21 11.87 12.56
CA THR A 395 -7.75 11.75 12.40
C THR A 395 -7.30 10.29 12.38
N GLY A 396 -6.04 10.01 12.07
CA GLY A 396 -5.56 8.65 11.89
C GLY A 396 -4.33 8.55 11.02
N ALA A 397 -4.05 7.32 10.57
CA ALA A 397 -2.93 7.03 9.69
C ALA A 397 -3.30 6.16 8.50
N SER A 398 -2.52 6.29 7.42
CA SER A 398 -2.47 5.36 6.29
C SER A 398 -3.85 5.03 5.70
N GLY A 399 -4.08 3.75 5.38
CA GLY A 399 -5.34 3.24 4.83
C GLY A 399 -6.59 3.55 5.65
N GLY A 400 -6.52 3.61 7.00
CA GLY A 400 -7.66 4.01 7.83
C GLY A 400 -8.18 5.40 7.45
N MET A 401 -7.26 6.32 7.15
CA MET A 401 -7.59 7.67 6.69
C MET A 401 -8.05 7.76 5.23
N VAL A 402 -7.80 6.73 4.41
CA VAL A 402 -8.44 6.59 3.09
C VAL A 402 -9.93 6.26 3.29
N GLY A 403 -10.25 5.31 4.16
CA GLY A 403 -11.62 4.94 4.51
C GLY A 403 -12.38 6.09 5.19
N ALA A 404 -11.79 6.70 6.21
CA ALA A 404 -12.40 7.81 6.93
C ALA A 404 -12.53 9.08 6.07
N GLY A 405 -11.54 9.38 5.23
CA GLY A 405 -11.62 10.48 4.28
C GLY A 405 -12.74 10.29 3.26
N THR A 406 -12.96 9.06 2.79
CA THR A 406 -14.08 8.74 1.89
C THR A 406 -15.43 8.96 2.58
N TRP A 407 -15.56 8.55 3.85
CA TRP A 407 -16.76 8.80 4.64
C TRP A 407 -17.04 10.29 4.78
N VAL A 408 -16.07 11.09 5.25
CA VAL A 408 -16.24 12.55 5.40
C VAL A 408 -16.57 13.21 4.07
N ALA A 409 -15.86 12.86 2.99
CA ALA A 409 -16.09 13.44 1.67
C ALA A 409 -17.46 13.07 1.07
N GLY A 410 -18.13 12.03 1.56
CA GLY A 410 -19.49 11.66 1.15
C GLY A 410 -20.60 12.15 2.07
N LEU A 411 -20.29 12.94 3.10
CA LEU A 411 -21.29 13.56 3.96
C LEU A 411 -21.89 14.82 3.33
N TYR A 412 -23.19 14.99 3.56
CA TYR A 412 -23.98 16.19 3.28
C TYR A 412 -24.68 16.63 4.59
N PRO A 413 -25.37 17.80 4.64
CA PRO A 413 -26.03 18.27 5.86
C PRO A 413 -27.05 17.29 6.49
N GLY A 414 -27.66 16.43 5.67
CA GLY A 414 -28.56 15.35 6.10
C GLY A 414 -27.86 14.03 6.47
N GLY A 415 -26.53 13.97 6.36
CA GLY A 415 -25.73 12.75 6.44
C GLY A 415 -25.39 12.16 5.07
N MET A 416 -24.86 10.94 5.09
CA MET A 416 -24.56 10.17 3.87
C MET A 416 -25.81 9.38 3.45
N ALA A 417 -26.19 9.48 2.17
CA ALA A 417 -27.43 8.89 1.65
C ALA A 417 -27.47 7.36 1.79
N ASP A 418 -26.38 6.67 1.40
CA ASP A 418 -26.22 5.23 1.57
C ASP A 418 -24.84 4.91 2.15
N PRO A 419 -24.71 4.74 3.48
CA PRO A 419 -23.45 4.36 4.09
C PRO A 419 -22.97 2.94 3.72
N SER A 420 -23.85 2.07 3.22
CA SER A 420 -23.54 0.66 2.95
C SER A 420 -22.62 0.44 1.74
N VAL A 421 -22.46 1.46 0.89
CA VAL A 421 -21.54 1.43 -0.26
C VAL A 421 -20.07 1.60 0.14
N LEU A 422 -19.79 2.19 1.30
CA LEU A 422 -18.42 2.53 1.72
C LEU A 422 -17.49 1.31 1.77
N PRO A 423 -17.87 0.16 2.36
CA PRO A 423 -17.01 -1.02 2.36
C PRO A 423 -16.69 -1.50 0.94
N THR A 424 -17.69 -1.54 0.05
CA THR A 424 -17.51 -1.95 -1.34
C THR A 424 -16.56 -1.03 -2.10
N MET A 425 -16.61 0.29 -1.86
CA MET A 425 -15.66 1.24 -2.44
C MET A 425 -14.23 0.97 -1.99
N MET A 426 -14.02 0.69 -0.69
CA MET A 426 -12.70 0.49 -0.10
C MET A 426 -12.11 -0.90 -0.34
N GLN A 427 -12.91 -1.89 -0.73
CA GLN A 427 -12.44 -3.24 -1.03
C GLN A 427 -11.90 -3.41 -2.46
N LYS A 428 -12.10 -2.42 -3.34
CA LYS A 428 -11.63 -2.46 -4.74
C LYS A 428 -10.10 -2.41 -4.83
N ASP A 429 -9.54 -3.31 -5.65
CA ASP A 429 -8.08 -3.42 -5.84
C ASP A 429 -7.46 -2.12 -6.36
N SER A 430 -6.53 -1.57 -5.58
CA SER A 430 -5.79 -0.36 -5.94
C SER A 430 -4.32 -0.66 -6.24
N LEU A 431 -3.84 -1.87 -5.92
CA LEU A 431 -2.45 -2.29 -6.13
C LEU A 431 -2.12 -2.45 -7.61
N SER A 432 -3.05 -2.98 -8.42
CA SER A 432 -2.81 -3.18 -9.85
C SER A 432 -2.44 -1.88 -10.55
N SER A 433 -3.11 -0.78 -10.21
CA SER A 433 -2.86 0.53 -10.83
C SER A 433 -1.44 1.04 -10.53
N ALA A 434 -1.00 0.93 -9.27
CA ALA A 434 0.34 1.33 -8.86
C ALA A 434 1.43 0.42 -9.45
N ALA A 435 1.20 -0.90 -9.48
CA ALA A 435 2.13 -1.87 -10.04
C ALA A 435 2.36 -1.63 -11.54
N ILE A 436 1.30 -1.33 -12.30
CA ILE A 436 1.38 -1.06 -13.73
C ILE A 436 2.10 0.28 -13.98
N ALA A 437 1.76 1.34 -13.25
CA ALA A 437 2.41 2.65 -13.37
C ALA A 437 3.92 2.59 -13.10
N LEU A 438 4.36 1.78 -12.13
CA LEU A 438 5.78 1.56 -11.86
C LEU A 438 6.53 0.96 -13.06
N MET A 439 5.87 0.08 -13.80
CA MET A 439 6.48 -0.67 -14.90
C MET A 439 6.51 0.10 -16.22
N LEU A 440 5.83 1.24 -16.33
CA LEU A 440 5.76 2.04 -17.55
C LEU A 440 6.74 3.23 -17.52
N PRO A 441 7.44 3.54 -18.63
CA PRO A 441 8.47 4.58 -18.68
C PRO A 441 7.87 5.99 -18.78
N PHE A 442 6.62 6.08 -19.26
CA PHE A 442 5.88 7.32 -19.49
C PHE A 442 4.51 7.21 -18.80
N GLY A 443 3.89 8.36 -18.49
CA GLY A 443 2.62 8.44 -17.78
C GLY A 443 2.76 8.87 -16.32
N GLU A 444 1.65 8.80 -15.59
CA GLU A 444 1.59 9.17 -14.18
C GLU A 444 2.50 8.26 -13.32
N GLY A 445 3.15 8.85 -12.31
CA GLY A 445 3.91 8.08 -11.31
C GLY A 445 2.98 7.19 -10.48
N ARG A 446 3.53 6.13 -9.86
CA ARG A 446 2.71 5.10 -9.18
C ARG A 446 1.88 5.65 -8.00
N GLY A 447 2.28 6.78 -7.43
CA GLY A 447 1.50 7.49 -6.42
C GLY A 447 0.25 8.16 -6.99
N ARG A 448 0.35 8.86 -8.13
CA ARG A 448 -0.81 9.48 -8.80
C ARG A 448 -1.75 8.44 -9.40
N ALA A 449 -1.21 7.35 -9.94
CA ALA A 449 -2.03 6.22 -10.38
C ALA A 449 -2.90 5.64 -9.25
N LEU A 450 -2.40 5.63 -8.01
CA LEU A 450 -3.14 5.20 -6.82
C LEU A 450 -4.24 6.21 -6.44
N GLU A 451 -3.93 7.51 -6.42
CA GLU A 451 -4.92 8.58 -6.20
C GLU A 451 -6.06 8.52 -7.24
N SER A 452 -5.71 8.37 -8.52
CA SER A 452 -6.64 8.22 -9.64
C SER A 452 -7.50 6.95 -9.49
N ALA A 453 -6.94 5.84 -9.01
CA ALA A 453 -7.69 4.62 -8.73
C ALA A 453 -8.71 4.84 -7.60
N TRP A 454 -8.32 5.48 -6.50
CA TRP A 454 -9.23 5.81 -5.41
C TRP A 454 -10.35 6.77 -5.84
N GLY A 455 -10.04 7.78 -6.65
CA GLY A 455 -11.03 8.68 -7.23
C GLY A 455 -12.10 7.92 -8.03
N ARG A 456 -11.68 6.96 -8.87
CA ARG A 456 -12.62 6.10 -9.62
C ARG A 456 -13.39 5.12 -8.73
N HIS A 457 -12.75 4.53 -7.72
CA HIS A 457 -13.39 3.54 -6.85
C HIS A 457 -14.47 4.13 -5.96
N THR A 458 -14.31 5.41 -5.61
CA THR A 458 -15.18 6.18 -4.72
C THR A 458 -16.13 7.13 -5.47
N ASP A 459 -16.33 6.93 -6.78
CA ASP A 459 -17.21 7.77 -7.60
C ASP A 459 -16.95 9.28 -7.45
N GLY A 460 -15.67 9.65 -7.32
CA GLY A 460 -15.22 11.03 -7.18
C GLY A 460 -15.22 11.59 -5.75
N LEU A 461 -15.69 10.86 -4.73
CA LEU A 461 -15.72 11.37 -3.34
C LEU A 461 -14.33 11.80 -2.86
N LEU A 462 -13.31 10.94 -3.01
CA LEU A 462 -11.93 11.30 -2.65
C LEU A 462 -11.30 12.33 -3.61
N SER A 463 -11.92 12.59 -4.76
CA SER A 463 -11.45 13.62 -5.70
C SER A 463 -11.91 15.03 -5.30
N ARG A 464 -12.86 15.16 -4.36
CA ARG A 464 -13.21 16.45 -3.74
C ARG A 464 -11.98 17.10 -3.12
N THR A 465 -11.92 18.42 -3.18
CA THR A 465 -10.84 19.21 -2.61
C THR A 465 -11.14 19.63 -1.17
N PHE A 466 -10.11 20.01 -0.41
CA PHE A 466 -10.32 20.63 0.90
C PHE A 466 -11.18 21.90 0.80
N GLY A 467 -11.09 22.64 -0.31
CA GLY A 467 -11.96 23.77 -0.61
C GLY A 467 -13.44 23.39 -0.68
N ASP A 468 -13.77 22.23 -1.25
CA ASP A 468 -15.15 21.73 -1.35
C ASP A 468 -15.71 21.27 0.00
N LEU A 469 -14.85 20.94 0.97
CA LEU A 469 -15.24 20.57 2.33
C LEU A 469 -15.35 21.79 3.26
N ARG A 470 -14.57 22.84 2.96
CA ARG A 470 -14.36 23.99 3.85
C ARG A 470 -15.65 24.68 4.30
N GLN A 471 -16.62 24.84 3.41
CA GLN A 471 -17.90 25.48 3.77
C GLN A 471 -18.66 24.66 4.80
N GLY A 472 -18.76 23.34 4.59
CA GLY A 472 -19.45 22.46 5.53
C GLY A 472 -18.76 22.37 6.89
N GLU A 473 -17.42 22.43 6.91
CA GLU A 473 -16.65 22.54 8.15
C GLU A 473 -16.94 23.88 8.84
N ALA A 474 -16.91 25.01 8.11
CA ALA A 474 -17.17 26.33 8.69
C ALA A 474 -18.58 26.48 9.27
N GLU A 475 -19.58 25.83 8.65
CA GLU A 475 -20.96 25.79 9.13
C GLU A 475 -21.18 24.77 10.27
N GLY A 476 -20.16 23.98 10.62
CA GLY A 476 -20.17 23.07 11.75
C GLY A 476 -20.99 21.79 11.56
N TRP A 477 -21.47 21.46 10.36
CA TRP A 477 -22.17 20.20 10.11
C TRP A 477 -21.26 19.10 9.56
N LEU A 478 -20.13 19.46 8.95
CA LEU A 478 -19.15 18.50 8.45
C LEU A 478 -18.03 18.31 9.49
N PRO A 479 -17.71 17.06 9.90
CA PRO A 479 -16.56 16.79 10.75
C PRO A 479 -15.26 17.27 10.11
N SER A 480 -14.37 17.86 10.91
CA SER A 480 -13.07 18.28 10.39
C SER A 480 -12.14 17.09 10.21
N LEU A 481 -11.55 17.02 9.03
CA LEU A 481 -10.62 15.96 8.63
C LEU A 481 -9.19 16.47 8.81
N VAL A 482 -8.37 15.71 9.55
CA VAL A 482 -6.96 16.03 9.76
C VAL A 482 -6.08 14.84 9.41
N TYR A 483 -5.26 15.03 8.39
CA TYR A 483 -4.17 14.09 8.08
C TYR A 483 -2.88 14.56 8.75
N SER A 484 -2.06 13.63 9.22
CA SER A 484 -0.80 13.91 9.92
C SER A 484 0.40 13.10 9.39
N PRO A 485 0.65 13.05 8.07
CA PRO A 485 1.85 12.39 7.54
C PRO A 485 3.15 12.93 8.16
N MET A 486 4.22 12.14 8.07
CA MET A 486 5.52 12.50 8.65
C MET A 486 6.47 13.05 7.60
N LEU A 487 7.24 14.08 7.95
CA LEU A 487 8.32 14.61 7.16
C LEU A 487 9.58 13.77 7.35
N VAL A 488 10.22 13.36 6.25
CA VAL A 488 11.37 12.43 6.29
C VAL A 488 12.61 13.10 6.86
N GLU A 489 12.77 14.40 6.62
CA GLU A 489 13.99 15.14 6.92
C GLU A 489 14.23 15.32 8.42
N ASP A 490 13.19 15.44 9.24
CA ASP A 490 13.32 15.68 10.69
C ASP A 490 12.27 14.95 11.56
N GLY A 491 11.37 14.17 10.96
CA GLY A 491 10.35 13.40 11.68
C GLY A 491 9.17 14.22 12.18
N ARG A 492 9.03 15.50 11.83
CA ARG A 492 7.86 16.30 12.23
C ARG A 492 6.60 15.88 11.49
N ARG A 493 5.44 16.16 12.10
CA ARG A 493 4.13 15.97 11.46
C ARG A 493 3.86 17.08 10.45
N LEU A 494 3.33 16.74 9.29
CA LEU A 494 2.71 17.67 8.36
C LEU A 494 1.19 17.56 8.50
N LEU A 495 0.57 18.55 9.12
CA LEU A 495 -0.88 18.59 9.32
C LEU A 495 -1.57 19.12 8.05
N VAL A 496 -2.52 18.36 7.53
CA VAL A 496 -3.36 18.76 6.38
C VAL A 496 -4.82 18.82 6.83
N SER A 497 -5.35 20.05 6.95
CA SER A 497 -6.74 20.31 7.35
C SER A 497 -7.17 21.73 6.96
N ASN A 498 -8.47 21.99 6.89
CA ASN A 498 -9.01 23.35 6.79
C ASN A 498 -8.93 24.14 8.12
N LEU A 499 -8.69 23.46 9.24
CA LEU A 499 -8.58 24.08 10.57
C LEU A 499 -7.21 24.71 10.82
N ASP A 500 -7.19 25.77 11.62
CA ASP A 500 -5.99 26.28 12.27
C ASP A 500 -5.61 25.41 13.46
N LEU A 501 -4.62 24.56 13.26
CA LEU A 501 -4.09 23.63 14.26
C LEU A 501 -2.77 24.13 14.87
N SER A 502 -2.49 25.44 14.81
CA SER A 502 -1.21 26.01 15.29
C SER A 502 -0.92 25.60 16.74
N ALA A 503 -1.93 25.54 17.60
CA ALA A 503 -1.80 25.11 18.99
C ALA A 503 -1.28 23.66 19.16
N LEU A 504 -1.42 22.81 18.14
CA LEU A 504 -0.99 21.41 18.14
C LEU A 504 0.40 21.21 17.50
N THR A 505 1.00 22.28 16.97
CA THR A 505 2.26 22.20 16.22
C THR A 505 3.51 22.42 17.09
N SER A 506 3.36 22.94 18.30
CA SER A 506 4.46 23.21 19.21
C SER A 506 4.18 22.70 20.62
N SER A 507 5.24 22.27 21.30
CA SER A 507 5.21 21.99 22.74
C SER A 507 5.93 23.11 23.47
N GLU A 508 5.29 23.64 24.51
CA GLU A 508 5.80 24.76 25.31
C GLU A 508 5.79 24.36 26.78
N ALA A 509 6.78 24.81 27.53
CA ALA A 509 6.83 24.63 28.97
C ALA A 509 7.52 25.81 29.65
N SER A 510 7.18 26.02 30.91
CA SER A 510 7.94 26.92 31.77
C SER A 510 9.34 26.33 31.98
N SER A 511 10.36 27.16 31.80
CA SER A 511 11.75 26.80 32.05
C SER A 511 12.27 27.68 33.17
N LEU A 512 12.88 27.07 34.18
CA LEU A 512 13.56 27.79 35.25
C LEU A 512 14.90 28.32 34.72
N VAL A 513 14.84 29.46 34.03
CA VAL A 513 16.04 30.15 33.53
C VAL A 513 16.47 31.18 34.57
N VAL A 514 17.73 31.09 35.02
CA VAL A 514 18.34 32.14 35.85
C VAL A 514 18.68 33.32 34.95
N GLU A 515 18.06 34.47 35.22
CA GLU A 515 18.32 35.71 34.49
C GLU A 515 19.81 36.05 34.50
N ARG A 516 20.39 36.25 33.32
CA ARG A 516 21.73 36.82 33.16
C ARG A 516 21.54 38.23 32.60
N ASN A 517 21.32 39.18 33.51
CA ASN A 517 21.08 40.62 33.29
C ASN A 517 19.66 40.99 32.82
N GLY A 518 18.97 41.79 33.63
CA GLY A 518 17.53 42.12 33.52
C GLY A 518 17.15 43.14 32.45
N ASP A 519 17.70 43.03 31.23
CA ASP A 519 17.43 43.97 30.13
C ASP A 519 16.58 43.41 28.98
N GLU A 520 16.15 42.13 29.02
CA GLU A 520 15.28 41.58 27.98
C GLU A 520 13.78 41.72 28.33
N PRO A 521 12.93 42.22 27.39
CA PRO A 521 11.50 42.40 27.65
C PRO A 521 10.82 41.05 27.93
N ARG A 522 9.89 41.05 28.90
CA ARG A 522 9.03 39.92 29.28
C ARG A 522 8.14 39.45 28.12
N GLU A 523 8.69 38.71 27.15
CA GLU A 523 7.88 37.92 26.23
C GLU A 523 7.58 36.56 26.87
N LYS A 524 6.32 36.42 27.34
CA LYS A 524 5.59 35.21 27.79
C LYS A 524 6.41 34.10 28.47
N ALA A 525 6.06 33.80 29.72
CA ALA A 525 6.67 32.83 30.65
C ALA A 525 6.73 31.34 30.20
N LEU A 526 6.46 31.01 28.94
CA LEU A 526 6.56 29.67 28.37
C LEU A 526 7.60 29.65 27.25
N SER A 527 8.62 28.82 27.42
CA SER A 527 9.62 28.57 26.38
C SER A 527 9.14 27.47 25.44
N ARG A 528 9.29 27.68 24.12
CA ARG A 528 9.03 26.64 23.13
C ARG A 528 10.08 25.54 23.25
N LEU A 529 9.65 24.35 23.67
CA LEU A 529 10.51 23.17 23.79
C LEU A 529 10.77 22.52 22.44
N SER A 530 9.73 22.41 21.62
CA SER A 530 9.82 21.76 20.31
C SER A 530 8.76 22.25 19.34
N LEU A 531 9.07 22.17 18.05
CA LEU A 531 8.11 22.25 16.96
C LEU A 531 7.88 20.81 16.48
N SER A 532 6.71 20.26 16.79
CA SER A 532 6.33 18.86 16.52
C SER A 532 5.53 18.70 15.23
N GLY A 533 5.11 19.81 14.60
CA GLY A 533 4.46 19.78 13.30
C GLY A 533 4.45 21.11 12.55
N VAL A 534 4.00 21.05 11.30
CA VAL A 534 3.78 22.20 10.42
C VAL A 534 2.46 22.00 9.66
N GLN A 535 1.79 23.07 9.25
CA GLN A 535 0.53 22.97 8.51
C GLN A 535 0.74 23.15 7.01
N LEU A 536 0.20 22.24 6.19
CA LEU A 536 0.38 22.26 4.73
C LEU A 536 -0.10 23.58 4.12
N PHE A 537 -1.28 24.06 4.49
CA PHE A 537 -1.81 25.30 3.89
C PHE A 537 -1.20 26.57 4.47
N GLN A 538 -0.45 26.50 5.58
CA GLN A 538 0.43 27.62 5.98
C GLN A 538 1.68 27.68 5.11
N LEU A 539 2.22 26.53 4.69
CA LEU A 539 3.31 26.45 3.71
C LEU A 539 2.80 26.83 2.30
N PHE A 540 1.57 26.44 1.97
CA PHE A 540 0.94 26.68 0.67
C PHE A 540 -0.42 27.40 0.83
N PRO A 541 -0.42 28.71 1.12
CA PRO A 541 -1.63 29.50 1.33
C PRO A 541 -2.66 29.37 0.20
N LEU A 542 -3.94 29.28 0.55
CA LEU A 542 -5.09 29.27 -0.37
C LEU A 542 -5.16 28.10 -1.36
N LYS A 543 -4.29 27.08 -1.22
CA LYS A 543 -4.29 25.88 -2.09
C LYS A 543 -5.37 24.86 -1.75
N GLN A 544 -6.18 25.07 -0.72
CA GLN A 544 -7.28 24.17 -0.32
C GLN A 544 -8.22 23.87 -1.51
N ARG A 545 -8.48 24.88 -2.36
CA ARG A 545 -9.37 24.79 -3.54
C ARG A 545 -8.91 23.84 -4.64
N ALA A 546 -7.63 23.47 -4.65
CA ALA A 546 -7.04 22.63 -5.68
C ALA A 546 -6.41 21.35 -5.13
N PHE A 547 -6.42 21.16 -3.80
CA PHE A 547 -5.77 20.03 -3.14
C PHE A 547 -6.80 18.93 -2.83
N PRO A 548 -6.77 17.77 -3.50
CA PRO A 548 -7.75 16.70 -3.30
C PRO A 548 -7.58 15.98 -1.95
N VAL A 549 -8.68 15.46 -1.41
CA VAL A 549 -8.65 14.56 -0.23
C VAL A 549 -7.82 13.31 -0.52
N ALA A 550 -7.90 12.77 -1.74
CA ALA A 550 -7.07 11.65 -2.21
C ALA A 550 -5.56 11.93 -2.06
N ALA A 551 -5.11 13.16 -2.36
CA ALA A 551 -3.71 13.55 -2.25
C ALA A 551 -3.25 13.59 -0.78
N ALA A 552 -4.06 14.16 0.12
CA ALA A 552 -3.77 14.14 1.56
C ALA A 552 -3.75 12.71 2.12
N ALA A 553 -4.73 11.89 1.74
CA ALA A 553 -4.79 10.48 2.10
C ALA A 553 -3.58 9.71 1.58
N ARG A 554 -3.13 10.01 0.35
CA ARG A 554 -1.94 9.42 -0.25
C ARG A 554 -0.67 9.84 0.47
N MET A 555 -0.50 11.12 0.81
CA MET A 555 0.64 11.55 1.63
C MET A 555 0.65 10.80 2.97
N SER A 556 -0.51 10.67 3.61
CA SER A 556 -0.71 9.91 4.87
C SER A 556 -0.55 8.40 4.73
N ALA A 557 -0.58 7.85 3.52
CA ALA A 557 -0.48 6.42 3.19
C ALA A 557 0.71 6.10 2.26
N SER A 558 1.78 6.89 2.34
CA SER A 558 3.00 6.72 1.53
C SER A 558 3.96 5.72 2.16
N PHE A 559 3.94 4.48 1.67
CA PHE A 559 4.80 3.38 2.13
C PHE A 559 5.79 3.00 1.01
N PRO A 560 7.07 3.42 1.07
CA PRO A 560 8.01 3.42 -0.07
C PRO A 560 8.09 2.13 -0.90
N TYR A 561 7.86 0.98 -0.27
CA TYR A 561 7.86 -0.33 -0.93
C TYR A 561 6.68 -0.54 -1.89
N VAL A 562 5.53 0.10 -1.65
CA VAL A 562 4.34 -0.01 -2.49
C VAL A 562 3.98 1.32 -3.16
N SER A 563 4.17 2.43 -2.45
CA SER A 563 3.83 3.78 -2.92
C SER A 563 5.00 4.73 -2.59
N PRO A 564 5.52 5.51 -3.57
CA PRO A 564 6.71 6.34 -3.36
C PRO A 564 6.44 7.42 -2.32
N ALA A 565 7.51 7.91 -1.68
CA ALA A 565 7.42 9.12 -0.87
C ALA A 565 6.88 10.29 -1.71
N SER A 566 6.19 11.20 -1.05
CA SER A 566 5.65 12.42 -1.66
C SER A 566 6.66 13.55 -1.48
N ALA A 567 6.93 14.39 -2.49
CA ALA A 567 7.78 15.57 -2.35
C ALA A 567 6.93 16.85 -2.37
N LEU A 568 7.12 17.66 -1.33
CA LEU A 568 6.62 19.03 -1.32
C LEU A 568 7.57 19.93 -2.11
N PRO A 569 7.04 20.85 -2.94
CA PRO A 569 7.85 21.78 -3.73
C PRO A 569 8.39 22.95 -2.87
N THR A 570 8.90 22.69 -1.67
CA THR A 570 9.56 23.68 -0.78
C THR A 570 11.04 23.90 -1.15
N SER A 571 11.72 24.88 -0.54
CA SER A 571 13.16 25.12 -0.74
C SER A 571 13.95 25.13 0.59
N PRO A 572 14.55 24.01 1.03
CA PRO A 572 14.79 22.78 0.27
C PRO A 572 13.53 21.93 0.10
N ARG A 573 13.55 21.02 -0.88
CA ARG A 573 12.47 20.04 -1.08
C ARG A 573 12.41 19.10 0.12
N VAL A 574 11.20 18.87 0.62
CA VAL A 574 10.93 18.03 1.78
C VAL A 574 10.10 16.83 1.35
N ARG A 575 10.41 15.66 1.87
CA ARG A 575 9.70 14.41 1.57
C ARG A 575 8.75 14.07 2.69
N VAL A 576 7.63 13.47 2.30
CA VAL A 576 6.50 13.14 3.14
C VAL A 576 6.21 11.65 3.01
N VAL A 577 6.08 10.97 4.14
CA VAL A 577 5.78 9.54 4.26
C VAL A 577 4.58 9.32 5.18
N ASP A 578 4.13 8.06 5.25
CA ASP A 578 2.97 7.62 6.01
C ASP A 578 2.92 8.18 7.45
N ALA A 579 1.72 8.58 7.90
CA ALA A 579 1.51 9.08 9.26
C ALA A 579 1.83 8.03 10.34
N GLY A 580 1.72 6.75 10.00
CA GLY A 580 2.04 5.63 10.87
C GLY A 580 3.52 5.49 11.20
N TYR A 581 4.41 6.29 10.59
CA TYR A 581 5.78 6.41 11.10
C TYR A 581 5.86 7.24 12.39
N TYR A 582 4.90 8.14 12.63
CA TYR A 582 4.84 9.01 13.81
C TYR A 582 3.78 8.54 14.82
N ASP A 583 2.54 8.37 14.37
CA ASP A 583 1.42 7.85 15.15
C ASP A 583 0.48 7.04 14.25
N ASN A 584 0.55 5.71 14.37
CA ASN A 584 -0.26 4.81 13.56
C ASN A 584 -1.74 4.74 13.97
N TYR A 585 -2.17 5.39 15.05
CA TYR A 585 -3.56 5.29 15.55
C TYR A 585 -4.36 6.60 15.45
N GLY A 586 -3.70 7.74 15.22
CA GLY A 586 -4.31 9.07 15.27
C GLY A 586 -4.72 9.55 16.67
N VAL A 587 -4.45 8.76 17.70
CA VAL A 587 -4.82 9.06 19.08
C VAL A 587 -3.99 10.22 19.62
N ASP A 588 -2.71 10.32 19.25
CA ASP A 588 -1.83 11.41 19.69
C ASP A 588 -2.43 12.78 19.34
N LEU A 589 -2.87 12.95 18.09
CA LEU A 589 -3.47 14.19 17.63
C LEU A 589 -4.85 14.44 18.26
N ALA A 590 -5.70 13.41 18.34
CA ALA A 590 -7.04 13.54 18.92
C ALA A 590 -6.99 13.98 20.40
N VAL A 591 -6.05 13.41 21.17
CA VAL A 591 -5.86 13.73 22.59
C VAL A 591 -5.25 15.11 22.77
N GLN A 592 -4.27 15.50 21.95
CA GLN A 592 -3.74 16.87 21.95
C GLN A 592 -4.83 17.90 21.61
N TRP A 593 -5.71 17.60 20.65
CA TRP A 593 -6.83 18.46 20.31
C TRP A 593 -7.82 18.61 21.48
N LEU A 594 -8.14 17.51 22.17
CA LEU A 594 -9.00 17.54 23.36
C LEU A 594 -8.38 18.36 24.48
N HIS A 595 -7.09 18.21 24.73
CA HIS A 595 -6.37 18.98 25.74
C HIS A 595 -6.32 20.48 25.39
N ALA A 596 -6.10 20.83 24.12
CA ALA A 596 -6.10 22.22 23.65
C ALA A 596 -7.46 22.90 23.84
N HIS A 597 -8.56 22.16 23.63
CA HIS A 597 -9.93 22.67 23.74
C HIS A 597 -10.65 22.25 25.03
N ARG A 598 -9.92 21.78 26.04
CA ARG A 598 -10.49 21.19 27.27
C ARG A 598 -11.47 22.11 28.00
N GLU A 599 -11.21 23.41 27.99
CA GLU A 599 -12.06 24.42 28.65
C GLU A 599 -13.40 24.54 27.92
N TRP A 600 -13.36 24.76 26.61
CA TRP A 600 -14.54 24.79 25.76
C TRP A 600 -15.33 23.48 25.85
N VAL A 601 -14.65 22.34 25.76
CA VAL A 601 -15.29 21.01 25.80
C VAL A 601 -16.02 20.82 27.14
N ARG A 602 -15.39 21.15 28.26
CA ARG A 602 -16.01 21.07 29.59
C ARG A 602 -17.18 22.02 29.77
N GLU A 603 -17.10 23.23 29.22
CA GLU A 603 -18.15 24.24 29.35
C GLU A 603 -19.37 23.86 28.48
N CYS A 604 -19.14 23.42 27.25
CA CYS A 604 -20.14 23.38 26.19
C CYS A 604 -20.69 21.98 25.87
N THR A 605 -20.07 20.92 26.39
CA THR A 605 -20.51 19.53 26.15
C THR A 605 -20.84 18.83 27.46
N SER A 606 -21.68 17.79 27.41
CA SER A 606 -21.94 16.91 28.57
C SER A 606 -20.97 15.73 28.63
N GLY A 607 -20.13 15.56 27.61
CA GLY A 607 -19.01 14.63 27.60
C GLY A 607 -18.64 14.13 26.21
N VAL A 608 -17.60 13.31 26.18
CA VAL A 608 -16.80 13.01 25.01
C VAL A 608 -16.58 11.50 24.88
N VAL A 609 -16.70 10.99 23.66
CA VAL A 609 -16.22 9.64 23.30
C VAL A 609 -15.15 9.72 22.22
N LEU A 610 -13.98 9.12 22.47
CA LEU A 610 -13.00 8.86 21.43
C LEU A 610 -13.25 7.47 20.83
N ILE A 611 -13.73 7.44 19.60
CA ILE A 611 -13.93 6.24 18.80
C ILE A 611 -12.60 5.90 18.12
N GLN A 612 -12.10 4.70 18.38
CA GLN A 612 -10.84 4.20 17.83
C GLN A 612 -11.13 3.00 16.93
N ILE A 613 -10.83 3.13 15.64
CA ILE A 613 -11.01 2.05 14.67
C ILE A 613 -9.63 1.49 14.33
N ARG A 614 -9.37 0.25 14.72
CA ARG A 614 -8.02 -0.34 14.68
C ARG A 614 -7.97 -1.60 13.83
N ASP A 615 -7.06 -1.62 12.87
CA ASP A 615 -6.72 -2.74 11.97
C ASP A 615 -5.61 -3.66 12.54
N HIS A 616 -5.06 -3.35 13.71
CA HIS A 616 -4.04 -4.19 14.34
C HIS A 616 -3.97 -3.95 15.86
N LEU A 617 -3.46 -4.96 16.57
CA LEU A 617 -3.26 -5.05 18.03
C LEU A 617 -4.53 -5.03 18.88
N GLY A 618 -5.04 -6.23 19.20
CA GLY A 618 -6.00 -6.38 20.28
C GLY A 618 -5.38 -6.11 21.66
N ASN A 619 -6.21 -5.73 22.63
CA ASN A 619 -5.85 -5.50 24.04
C ASN A 619 -4.87 -6.53 24.65
N GLY A 620 -4.97 -7.80 24.24
CA GLY A 620 -4.11 -8.87 24.73
C GLY A 620 -2.62 -8.72 24.37
N ARG A 621 -2.27 -8.17 23.21
CA ARG A 621 -0.84 -7.95 22.82
C ARG A 621 -0.20 -6.79 23.57
N ARG A 622 -1.03 -5.88 24.10
CA ARG A 622 -0.59 -4.68 24.86
C ARG A 622 -0.40 -4.97 26.35
N THR A 623 -1.14 -5.95 26.87
CA THR A 623 -1.14 -6.30 28.30
C THR A 623 -0.41 -7.61 28.61
N LYS A 624 -0.19 -8.48 27.62
CA LYS A 624 0.48 -9.78 27.81
C LYS A 624 1.70 -9.90 26.90
N LEU A 625 2.79 -10.42 27.47
CA LEU A 625 3.98 -10.80 26.71
C LEU A 625 3.62 -11.91 25.73
N GLN A 626 3.95 -11.72 24.45
CA GLN A 626 3.78 -12.77 23.46
C GLN A 626 4.92 -13.78 23.56
N VAL A 627 4.57 -15.07 23.57
CA VAL A 627 5.57 -16.15 23.47
C VAL A 627 6.13 -16.14 22.06
N ALA A 628 7.43 -15.91 21.93
CA ALA A 628 8.11 -15.99 20.64
C ALA A 628 8.11 -17.46 20.14
N PRO A 629 8.00 -17.71 18.82
CA PRO A 629 8.31 -19.01 18.26
C PRO A 629 9.74 -19.43 18.66
N GLU A 630 10.02 -20.72 18.82
CA GLU A 630 11.40 -21.18 19.03
C GLU A 630 12.23 -20.84 17.78
N ASP A 631 13.14 -19.87 17.91
CA ASP A 631 13.99 -19.42 16.80
C ASP A 631 15.00 -20.50 16.42
N GLY A 632 15.07 -20.84 15.13
CA GLY A 632 16.18 -21.60 14.56
C GLY A 632 17.50 -20.80 14.59
N LEU A 633 18.61 -21.46 14.24
CA LEU A 633 20.00 -20.94 14.22
C LEU A 633 20.23 -19.55 13.56
N LEU A 634 19.26 -18.98 12.83
CA LEU A 634 19.34 -17.68 12.15
C LEU A 634 18.61 -16.53 12.87
N GLY A 635 17.86 -16.78 13.95
CA GLY A 635 17.06 -15.76 14.63
C GLY A 635 17.87 -14.57 15.15
N GLY A 636 19.11 -14.81 15.60
CA GLY A 636 20.02 -13.77 16.09
C GLY A 636 20.45 -12.74 15.04
N LEU A 637 20.39 -13.08 13.74
CA LEU A 637 20.77 -12.16 12.66
C LEU A 637 19.64 -11.17 12.34
N THR A 638 18.39 -11.53 12.59
CA THR A 638 17.20 -10.69 12.30
C THR A 638 16.71 -9.91 13.52
N SER A 639 17.18 -10.22 14.73
CA SER A 639 16.70 -9.60 15.97
C SER A 639 16.80 -8.06 16.00
N PRO A 640 17.88 -7.41 15.52
CA PRO A 640 17.95 -5.94 15.54
C PRO A 640 16.87 -5.28 14.67
N LEU A 641 16.61 -5.83 13.48
CA LEU A 641 15.58 -5.33 12.58
C LEU A 641 14.18 -5.54 13.17
N GLU A 642 13.93 -6.73 13.71
CA GLU A 642 12.69 -7.05 14.38
C GLU A 642 12.45 -6.16 15.61
N ALA A 643 13.49 -5.90 16.41
CA ALA A 643 13.43 -5.01 17.56
C ALA A 643 13.05 -3.59 17.14
N VAL A 644 13.65 -3.05 16.08
CA VAL A 644 13.30 -1.71 15.57
C VAL A 644 11.85 -1.65 15.08
N LEU A 645 11.38 -2.66 14.34
CA LEU A 645 10.01 -2.71 13.84
C LEU A 645 8.99 -2.84 14.97
N ARG A 646 9.23 -3.74 15.94
CA ARG A 646 8.38 -3.91 17.13
C ARG A 646 8.40 -2.68 18.03
N ALA A 647 9.57 -2.08 18.25
CA ALA A 647 9.72 -0.88 19.07
C ALA A 647 8.96 0.30 18.47
N ARG A 648 9.03 0.48 17.14
CA ARG A 648 8.25 1.50 16.44
C ARG A 648 6.75 1.36 16.75
N GLU A 649 6.19 0.18 16.54
CA GLU A 649 4.74 -0.06 16.71
C GLU A 649 4.30 0.04 18.18
N SER A 650 5.01 -0.66 19.08
CA SER A 650 4.66 -0.70 20.50
C SER A 650 4.86 0.64 21.21
N SER A 651 5.91 1.40 20.90
CA SER A 651 6.16 2.71 21.52
C SER A 651 5.05 3.71 21.21
N MET A 652 4.52 3.69 19.98
CA MET A 652 3.37 4.53 19.62
C MET A 652 2.12 4.14 20.43
N SER A 653 1.80 2.85 20.53
CA SER A 653 0.65 2.40 21.31
C SER A 653 0.79 2.76 22.80
N PHE A 654 1.94 2.50 23.42
CA PHE A 654 2.15 2.79 24.83
C PHE A 654 2.12 4.29 25.13
N ARG A 655 2.71 5.12 24.26
CA ARG A 655 2.61 6.58 24.35
C ARG A 655 1.16 7.03 24.26
N ASN A 656 0.39 6.52 23.29
CA ASN A 656 -1.01 6.87 23.11
C ASN A 656 -1.87 6.46 24.32
N ASP A 657 -1.63 5.28 24.89
CA ASP A 657 -2.33 4.80 26.09
C ASP A 657 -1.99 5.65 27.33
N ALA A 658 -0.73 6.09 27.47
CA ALA A 658 -0.33 7.03 28.53
C ALA A 658 -1.00 8.40 28.37
N LEU A 659 -1.05 8.95 27.15
CA LEU A 659 -1.73 10.21 26.86
C LEU A 659 -3.24 10.11 27.12
N LEU A 660 -3.87 8.99 26.77
CA LEU A 660 -5.27 8.73 27.07
C LEU A 660 -5.53 8.69 28.58
N SER A 661 -4.64 8.07 29.35
CA SER A 661 -4.75 8.07 30.82
C SER A 661 -4.72 9.49 31.38
N LEU A 662 -3.80 10.34 30.89
CA LEU A 662 -3.68 11.72 31.35
C LEU A 662 -4.94 12.55 31.04
N VAL A 663 -5.47 12.45 29.82
CA VAL A 663 -6.69 13.19 29.46
C VAL A 663 -7.94 12.62 30.12
N GLN A 664 -7.98 11.30 30.37
CA GLN A 664 -9.05 10.70 31.15
C GLN A 664 -9.05 11.24 32.58
N ASP A 665 -7.90 11.24 33.24
CA ASP A 665 -7.76 11.79 34.59
C ASP A 665 -8.14 13.28 34.58
N GLU A 666 -7.61 14.07 33.65
CA GLU A 666 -7.93 15.49 33.51
C GLU A 666 -9.45 15.73 33.34
N LEU A 667 -10.09 15.12 32.34
CA LEU A 667 -11.49 15.41 32.01
C LEU A 667 -12.49 14.80 32.99
N ASN A 668 -12.16 13.70 33.66
CA ASN A 668 -13.07 13.02 34.59
C ASN A 668 -12.91 13.46 36.05
N VAL A 669 -11.93 14.30 36.41
CA VAL A 669 -11.76 14.79 37.81
C VAL A 669 -13.04 15.45 38.33
N SER A 670 -13.62 16.37 37.56
CA SER A 670 -14.77 17.17 38.01
C SER A 670 -16.11 16.47 37.76
N GLU A 671 -16.20 15.68 36.69
CA GLU A 671 -17.40 14.97 36.30
C GLU A 671 -17.03 13.52 35.94
N PRO A 672 -17.29 12.54 36.82
CA PRO A 672 -17.13 11.13 36.48
C PRO A 672 -17.93 10.82 35.20
N CYS A 673 -17.41 9.95 34.33
CA CYS A 673 -18.05 9.64 33.04
C CYS A 673 -18.15 10.84 32.07
N PHE A 674 -17.23 11.80 32.13
CA PHE A 674 -17.20 12.85 31.12
C PHE A 674 -16.54 12.35 29.82
N PHE A 675 -15.37 11.73 29.91
CA PHE A 675 -14.59 11.18 28.80
C PHE A 675 -14.54 9.65 28.86
N THR A 676 -14.70 9.02 27.69
CA THR A 676 -14.55 7.58 27.50
C THR A 676 -13.98 7.24 26.11
N THR A 677 -13.61 5.98 25.91
CA THR A 677 -13.13 5.48 24.62
C THR A 677 -13.93 4.27 24.16
N ALA A 678 -14.16 4.16 22.84
CA ALA A 678 -14.79 3.00 22.22
C ALA A 678 -13.87 2.44 21.15
N ILE A 679 -13.42 1.20 21.31
CA ILE A 679 -12.45 0.58 20.40
C ILE A 679 -13.15 -0.47 19.52
N PHE A 680 -13.00 -0.33 18.21
CA PHE A 680 -13.46 -1.24 17.17
C PHE A 680 -12.25 -1.93 16.55
N GLU A 681 -11.94 -3.14 17.02
CA GLU A 681 -10.73 -3.88 16.65
C GLU A 681 -11.03 -4.99 15.64
N LEU A 682 -10.19 -5.11 14.62
CA LEU A 682 -10.11 -6.31 13.78
C LEU A 682 -9.07 -7.26 14.38
N GLY A 683 -9.51 -8.33 15.04
CA GLY A 683 -8.67 -9.17 15.92
C GLY A 683 -7.62 -10.05 15.24
N GLU A 684 -7.56 -10.10 13.91
CA GLU A 684 -6.74 -11.06 13.17
C GLU A 684 -5.64 -10.40 12.32
N THR A 685 -4.54 -11.10 12.09
CA THR A 685 -3.38 -10.61 11.33
C THR A 685 -3.49 -10.95 9.85
N ALA A 686 -3.23 -9.97 8.98
CA ALA A 686 -3.13 -10.15 7.53
C ALA A 686 -1.99 -9.25 6.96
N PRO A 687 -1.42 -9.56 5.79
CA PRO A 687 -0.34 -8.78 5.19
C PRO A 687 -0.77 -7.38 4.74
N LEU A 688 0.17 -6.43 4.79
CA LEU A 688 0.00 -5.04 4.34
C LEU A 688 -0.04 -4.97 2.81
N SER A 689 -1.23 -4.80 2.23
CA SER A 689 -1.43 -4.76 0.78
C SER A 689 -2.37 -3.62 0.37
N TRP A 690 -2.43 -3.33 -0.93
CA TRP A 690 -3.46 -2.49 -1.56
C TRP A 690 -4.47 -3.30 -2.41
N ALA A 691 -4.51 -4.62 -2.19
CA ALA A 691 -5.43 -5.58 -2.78
C ALA A 691 -5.99 -6.48 -1.67
N LEU A 692 -7.28 -6.81 -1.67
CA LEU A 692 -7.91 -7.80 -0.78
C LEU A 692 -8.25 -9.09 -1.55
N THR A 693 -8.23 -10.24 -0.87
CA THR A 693 -8.78 -11.50 -1.42
C THR A 693 -10.24 -11.66 -1.06
N ASP A 694 -10.98 -12.51 -1.78
CA ASP A 694 -12.34 -12.90 -1.40
C ASP A 694 -12.44 -13.42 0.05
N HIS A 695 -11.40 -14.14 0.50
CA HIS A 695 -11.31 -14.59 1.89
C HIS A 695 -11.16 -13.42 2.88
N ASP A 696 -10.32 -12.43 2.57
CA ASP A 696 -10.16 -11.23 3.40
C ASP A 696 -11.48 -10.42 3.44
N VAL A 697 -12.16 -10.27 2.30
CA VAL A 697 -13.46 -9.59 2.19
C VAL A 697 -14.51 -10.30 3.04
N THR A 698 -14.65 -11.62 2.89
CA THR A 698 -15.59 -12.44 3.67
C THR A 698 -15.30 -12.32 5.16
N ARG A 699 -14.02 -12.27 5.57
CA ARG A 699 -13.62 -12.09 6.97
C ARG A 699 -13.98 -10.71 7.51
N LEU A 700 -13.74 -9.66 6.73
CA LEU A 700 -14.14 -8.29 7.10
C LEU A 700 -15.66 -8.19 7.27
N GLU A 701 -16.43 -8.77 6.36
CA GLU A 701 -17.89 -8.82 6.44
C GLU A 701 -18.38 -9.61 7.67
N HIS A 702 -17.76 -10.76 7.95
CA HIS A 702 -18.09 -11.55 9.12
C HIS A 702 -17.76 -10.82 10.43
N ALA A 703 -16.59 -10.18 10.51
CA ALA A 703 -16.20 -9.35 11.65
C ALA A 703 -17.16 -8.15 11.81
N ALA A 704 -17.56 -7.53 10.70
CA ALA A 704 -18.51 -6.43 10.70
C ALA A 704 -19.92 -6.86 11.15
N ALA A 705 -20.32 -8.09 10.85
CA ALA A 705 -21.60 -8.68 11.28
C ALA A 705 -21.58 -9.27 12.70
N SER A 706 -20.41 -9.29 13.37
CA SER A 706 -20.27 -9.92 14.67
C SER A 706 -21.18 -9.30 15.75
N PRO A 707 -21.70 -10.10 16.71
CA PRO A 707 -22.45 -9.58 17.86
C PRO A 707 -21.64 -8.56 18.67
N ALA A 708 -20.35 -8.80 18.87
CA ALA A 708 -19.47 -7.90 19.61
C ALA A 708 -19.39 -6.49 18.98
N LEU A 709 -19.35 -6.41 17.64
CA LEU A 709 -19.42 -5.11 16.96
C LEU A 709 -20.77 -4.43 17.18
N ARG A 710 -21.87 -5.17 17.05
CA ARG A 710 -23.23 -4.62 17.26
C ARG A 710 -23.42 -4.10 18.68
N GLU A 711 -22.94 -4.83 19.69
CA GLU A 711 -22.93 -4.38 21.09
C GLU A 711 -22.12 -3.09 21.25
N ARG A 712 -20.94 -3.00 20.62
CA ARG A 712 -20.11 -1.80 20.67
C ARG A 712 -20.78 -0.60 19.99
N VAL A 713 -21.43 -0.81 18.85
CA VAL A 713 -22.25 0.22 18.17
C VAL A 713 -23.41 0.66 19.06
N SER A 714 -24.11 -0.27 19.73
CA SER A 714 -25.18 0.07 20.68
C SER A 714 -24.66 0.88 21.85
N ALA A 715 -23.51 0.51 22.43
CA ALA A 715 -22.90 1.25 23.52
C ALA A 715 -22.51 2.68 23.12
N VAL A 716 -21.99 2.89 21.90
CA VAL A 716 -21.71 4.24 21.38
C VAL A 716 -22.99 5.04 21.16
N ARG A 717 -24.04 4.40 20.60
CA ARG A 717 -25.36 5.01 20.43
C ARG A 717 -25.93 5.45 21.78
N GLU A 718 -25.99 4.54 22.74
CA GLU A 718 -26.51 4.81 24.08
C GLU A 718 -25.74 5.95 24.75
N TRP A 719 -24.41 5.98 24.65
CA TRP A 719 -23.60 7.06 25.19
C TRP A 719 -23.91 8.43 24.57
N LEU A 720 -23.99 8.50 23.25
CA LEU A 720 -24.18 9.75 22.52
C LEU A 720 -25.61 10.29 22.62
N THR A 721 -26.61 9.41 22.72
CA THR A 721 -28.04 9.80 22.80
C THR A 721 -28.59 9.85 24.22
N ALA A 722 -27.83 9.44 25.24
CA ALA A 722 -28.29 9.44 26.63
C ALA A 722 -28.68 10.87 27.09
N GLY A 723 -29.91 11.01 27.61
CA GLY A 723 -30.38 12.26 28.20
C GLY A 723 -29.70 12.58 29.55
N PRO A 724 -29.82 13.82 30.05
CA PRO A 724 -29.17 14.26 31.29
C PRO A 724 -29.49 13.39 32.51
N GLU A 725 -30.75 12.99 32.67
CA GLU A 725 -31.21 12.16 33.81
C GLU A 725 -30.60 10.75 33.80
N THR A 726 -30.52 10.12 32.64
CA THR A 726 -29.91 8.78 32.48
C THR A 726 -28.43 8.82 32.85
N GLN A 727 -27.74 9.90 32.50
CA GLN A 727 -26.33 10.10 32.83
C GLN A 727 -26.13 10.34 34.32
N GLN A 728 -26.94 11.19 34.92
CA GLN A 728 -26.90 11.44 36.35
C GLN A 728 -27.13 10.16 37.14
N ARG A 729 -28.13 9.35 36.74
CA ARG A 729 -28.40 8.05 37.35
C ARG A 729 -27.23 7.06 37.18
N ALA A 730 -26.56 7.04 36.02
CA ALA A 730 -25.38 6.20 35.81
C ALA A 730 -24.21 6.63 36.72
N ARG A 731 -24.02 7.94 36.93
CA ARG A 731 -23.04 8.51 37.86
C ARG A 731 -23.36 8.13 39.31
N GLU A 732 -24.62 8.30 39.74
CA GLU A 732 -25.09 7.98 41.09
C GLU A 732 -24.94 6.49 41.45
N HIS A 733 -25.12 5.59 40.47
CA HIS A 733 -24.96 4.15 40.67
C HIS A 733 -23.52 3.64 40.52
N GLY A 734 -22.52 4.51 40.30
CA GLY A 734 -21.14 4.09 40.14
C GLY A 734 -20.89 3.18 38.93
N LEU A 735 -21.79 3.22 37.93
CA LEU A 735 -21.65 2.48 36.66
C LEU A 735 -20.61 3.12 35.73
N CYS A 736 -19.98 4.17 36.23
CA CYS A 736 -19.03 5.03 35.57
C CYS A 736 -17.64 4.76 36.12
N PRO A 737 -16.64 4.38 35.30
CA PRO A 737 -15.27 4.29 35.77
C PRO A 737 -14.86 5.68 36.26
N GLY A 738 -14.60 5.79 37.56
CA GLY A 738 -14.05 7.01 38.17
C GLY A 738 -12.61 7.27 37.70
N GLY A 739 -12.06 8.42 38.11
CA GLY A 739 -10.61 8.62 38.03
C GLY A 739 -9.87 7.47 38.74
N ARG A 740 -8.60 7.23 38.38
CA ARG A 740 -7.79 6.25 39.11
C ARG A 740 -7.84 6.54 40.61
N GLU A 741 -8.16 5.54 41.42
CA GLU A 741 -7.79 5.57 42.84
C GLU A 741 -6.25 5.62 42.87
N LEU A 742 -5.71 6.77 43.28
CA LEU A 742 -4.27 7.01 43.40
C LEU A 742 -3.71 6.38 44.66
#